data_AF-A0A1M3B9P1-F1
#
_entry.id   AF-A0A1M3B9P1-F1
#
_cell.length_a   1.000
_cell.length_b   1.000
_cell.length_c   1.000
_cell.angle_alpha   90.00
_cell.angle_beta   90.00
_cell.angle_gamma   90.00
#
_symmetry.space_group_name_H-M   'P 1'
#
loop_
_entity.id
_entity.type
_entity.pdbx_description
1 polymer ?
#
loop_
_entity_poly.entity_id
_entity_poly.type
_entity_poly.pdbx_seq_one_letter_code
_entity_poly.pdbx_strand_id
1 'polypeptide(L)'
;MDNVTVESLFENTALDPNKDTFFKFIFENVLKNKINDDEFNNITSESWHFIDDIRKSTIQDADAIQYNLKTISLANSLINEKGDIDLFNLTRSIDWLEKNRFNFVPYFENNWLKQHHLLNALLFLKTDKSIPLLFKSFSKPVSNPIMEKIIRDTLHLTEETLITDIHTKRAALAAWLGYLRQSVGSCFATAPAILIYQEQSFQFLSDINELFNTGRLKKVNNGIEYTVPLSFSWGAGELNKPIYFPLYVKKIPPIWLSPTIQQALLGIGVVTPLNKIEKLKTLFLKFIGKFKNSALFTITEFFEFILLEHYKLNKSDLQALKNRPKNVFHETLIIQHASNRSKSKIHQIQLFQQNLELAKNIFKRFSENALLKSWEYTLASFSENKTGFTRWNLYRSLGFRSEEPLGIGECIASELKKLLEEENLKIQESQDEYDQVYAHIKYLETRIRSASETEAQWLKSEYQTRRNEFYTLETIRNRHHYRASALANMFNKIVHFYDQQFPYYFQEIYDPDISVEVKDIYNDSPAGFRLVYKYGRSNSAQWIMIKNGDEYIEALTNFFYQTENELTRLEELEDFENELSLIVSAILQLIRKEEFLKQAIARSKKGNPNTPNVNLNHTKPWAYDSGGTMETLISTYYKRDGNPTIISKWVENPVELLIFLLDTLKQMPLKITDLFLTQQKKFLLMHSPTHAFNLQPDQTPFKEGWMTDAFTYTWVRDEWIIPRQNFLSSIYLEEKHVTYILENLAEKVPDNVRHFFFHSIQDLYTSSRVDIFRLKLLERMQFKYGNTLRYLLSEQDIDSFLYECLPFTPKNNLKITITECIRSLPGINLKQLATLESIIENKIIPLLKNDFVSANQCQILVEGMAFALIQNVCSNYNYPLLIAKSLRRLQRAMPEPIIFADTNWPNFQFAFVVNPGTGLLDLWRVNSIGTKGFPMAEWREWLNGSRKDIPWGIYTNPFEYTFN
;
A
#
# COMPACT_ATOMS: atom_id res chain seq x y z
N MET A 1 37.21 12.68 30.49
CA MET A 1 36.91 11.49 29.68
C MET A 1 37.84 11.55 28.50
N ASP A 2 38.84 10.66 28.48
CA ASP A 2 39.87 10.67 27.44
C ASP A 2 39.24 10.20 26.12
N ASN A 3 39.32 11.04 25.09
CA ASN A 3 38.91 10.63 23.74
C ASN A 3 39.75 9.41 23.34
N VAL A 4 39.08 8.38 22.83
CA VAL A 4 39.73 7.22 22.21
C VAL A 4 40.68 7.73 21.13
N THR A 5 41.97 7.41 21.24
CA THR A 5 42.93 7.85 20.22
C THR A 5 42.60 7.15 18.91
N VAL A 6 42.76 7.87 17.79
CA VAL A 6 42.52 7.30 16.45
C VAL A 6 43.32 6.00 16.29
N GLU A 7 44.56 5.95 16.77
CA GLU A 7 45.44 4.78 16.70
C GLU A 7 44.83 3.53 17.34
N SER A 8 44.24 3.67 18.55
CA SER A 8 43.67 2.54 19.29
C SER A 8 42.45 1.89 18.59
N LEU A 9 41.71 2.64 17.76
CA LEU A 9 40.60 2.10 16.97
C LEU A 9 41.06 1.08 15.91
N PHE A 10 42.34 1.13 15.53
CA PHE A 10 42.94 0.31 14.48
C PHE A 10 44.00 -0.67 15.02
N GLU A 11 44.02 -0.97 16.33
CA GLU A 11 44.96 -1.95 16.92
C GLU A 11 44.43 -3.39 16.92
N ASN A 12 43.14 -3.58 16.68
CA ASN A 12 42.49 -4.89 16.73
C ASN A 12 42.71 -5.71 15.45
N THR A 13 43.11 -6.98 15.60
CA THR A 13 43.42 -7.94 14.53
C THR A 13 42.22 -8.37 13.68
N ALA A 14 40.99 -8.04 14.08
CA ALA A 14 39.76 -8.34 13.34
C ALA A 14 39.40 -7.31 12.26
N LEU A 15 40.18 -6.23 12.11
CA LEU A 15 39.98 -5.18 11.10
C LEU A 15 40.21 -5.74 9.69
N ASP A 16 39.20 -5.65 8.82
CA ASP A 16 39.28 -6.09 7.42
C ASP A 16 38.77 -4.99 6.48
N PRO A 17 39.66 -4.21 5.84
CA PRO A 17 39.27 -3.12 4.93
C PRO A 17 38.66 -3.60 3.61
N ASN A 18 38.65 -4.91 3.35
CA ASN A 18 38.06 -5.48 2.13
C ASN A 18 36.56 -5.75 2.27
N LYS A 19 36.01 -5.67 3.49
CA LYS A 19 34.60 -5.95 3.77
C LYS A 19 33.78 -4.68 3.88
N ASP A 20 32.52 -4.77 3.45
CA ASP A 20 31.52 -3.70 3.64
C ASP A 20 31.26 -3.39 5.13
N THR A 21 31.68 -4.28 6.02
CA THR A 21 31.59 -4.08 7.47
C THR A 21 32.71 -3.22 8.06
N PHE A 22 33.64 -2.68 7.25
CA PHE A 22 34.74 -1.87 7.75
C PHE A 22 34.26 -0.67 8.57
N PHE A 23 33.36 0.16 8.01
CA PHE A 23 32.79 1.30 8.73
C PHE A 23 32.06 0.83 10.00
N LYS A 24 31.29 -0.27 9.90
CA LYS A 24 30.62 -0.89 11.06
C LYS A 24 31.60 -1.26 12.17
N PHE A 25 32.75 -1.84 11.83
CA PHE A 25 33.76 -2.22 12.83
C PHE A 25 34.32 -1.01 13.57
N ILE A 26 34.67 0.06 12.85
CA ILE A 26 35.16 1.31 13.45
C ILE A 26 34.07 1.92 14.33
N PHE A 27 32.83 1.96 13.83
CA PHE A 27 31.67 2.45 14.56
C PHE A 27 31.47 1.72 15.89
N GLU A 28 31.48 0.38 15.88
CA GLU A 28 31.34 -0.44 17.09
C GLU A 28 32.47 -0.23 18.10
N ASN A 29 33.72 -0.03 17.64
CA ASN A 29 34.85 0.24 18.53
C ASN A 29 34.76 1.63 19.17
N VAL A 30 34.24 2.63 18.47
CA VAL A 30 33.96 3.94 19.07
C VAL A 30 32.83 3.83 20.10
N LEU A 31 31.75 3.12 19.78
CA LEU A 31 30.62 2.96 20.70
C LEU A 31 30.99 2.23 21.99
N LYS A 32 31.76 1.14 21.93
CA LYS A 32 32.23 0.40 23.11
C LYS A 32 32.97 1.27 24.12
N ASN A 33 33.59 2.34 23.64
CA ASN A 33 34.40 3.26 24.44
C ASN A 33 33.67 4.58 24.78
N LYS A 34 32.45 4.80 24.27
CA LYS A 34 31.60 5.98 24.53
C LYS A 34 30.23 5.54 25.06
N ILE A 35 30.18 5.04 26.29
CA ILE A 35 28.91 4.92 27.01
C ILE A 35 28.63 6.30 27.63
N ASN A 36 27.69 7.05 27.05
CA ASN A 36 27.26 8.37 27.51
C ASN A 36 25.93 8.25 28.28
N ASP A 37 25.77 8.99 29.39
CA ASP A 37 24.56 9.05 30.24
C ASP A 37 23.44 9.96 29.69
N ASP A 38 23.47 10.35 28.41
CA ASP A 38 22.50 11.32 27.85
C ASP A 38 21.30 10.59 27.22
N GLU A 39 20.12 10.76 27.82
CA GLU A 39 18.87 10.04 27.53
C GLU A 39 18.46 10.10 26.03
N PHE A 40 18.79 11.21 25.35
CA PHE A 40 18.55 11.39 23.90
C PHE A 40 19.56 10.65 23.02
N ASN A 41 20.81 10.47 23.47
CA ASN A 41 21.80 9.67 22.76
C ASN A 41 21.53 8.16 22.96
N ASN A 42 20.94 7.77 24.10
CA ASN A 42 20.56 6.38 24.39
C ASN A 42 19.54 5.82 23.39
N ILE A 43 18.64 6.65 22.86
CA ILE A 43 17.71 6.27 21.78
C ILE A 43 18.47 5.80 20.52
N THR A 44 19.70 6.26 20.29
CA THR A 44 20.53 5.87 19.13
C THR A 44 21.57 4.79 19.44
N SER A 45 22.10 4.73 20.66
CA SER A 45 23.14 3.76 21.05
C SER A 45 22.58 2.45 21.59
N GLU A 46 21.59 2.47 22.49
CA GLU A 46 20.92 1.24 22.98
C GLU A 46 20.09 0.58 21.88
N SER A 47 19.58 1.36 20.94
CA SER A 47 18.89 0.84 19.76
C SER A 47 19.84 0.23 18.73
N TRP A 48 21.15 0.54 18.71
CA TRP A 48 22.05 0.03 17.67
C TRP A 48 22.09 -1.49 17.63
N HIS A 49 22.23 -2.16 18.79
CA HIS A 49 22.24 -3.63 18.83
C HIS A 49 20.90 -4.23 18.39
N PHE A 50 19.79 -3.62 18.80
CA PHE A 50 18.44 -4.02 18.40
C PHE A 50 18.24 -3.88 16.88
N ILE A 51 18.67 -2.75 16.30
CA ILE A 51 18.60 -2.44 14.87
C ILE A 51 19.56 -3.32 14.06
N ASP A 52 20.78 -3.57 14.55
CA ASP A 52 21.75 -4.44 13.90
C ASP A 52 21.25 -5.89 13.84
N ASP A 53 20.59 -6.36 14.90
CA ASP A 53 19.96 -7.69 14.90
C ASP A 53 18.79 -7.79 13.92
N ILE A 54 18.00 -6.72 13.76
CA ILE A 54 17.00 -6.62 12.68
C ILE A 54 17.68 -6.72 11.31
N ARG A 55 18.74 -5.95 11.07
CA ARG A 55 19.49 -5.96 9.79
C ARG A 55 20.07 -7.33 9.47
N LYS A 56 20.67 -8.01 10.46
CA LYS A 56 21.16 -9.39 10.31
C LYS A 56 20.06 -10.38 9.97
N SER A 57 18.85 -10.17 10.49
CA SER A 57 17.72 -11.06 10.21
C SER A 57 17.20 -10.90 8.78
N THR A 58 17.36 -9.72 8.16
CA THR A 58 16.88 -9.35 6.80
C THR A 58 15.35 -9.38 6.62
N ILE A 59 14.60 -9.55 7.71
CA ILE A 59 13.15 -9.77 7.67
C ILE A 59 12.39 -8.45 7.50
N GLN A 60 12.76 -7.42 8.26
CA GLN A 60 12.11 -6.12 8.26
C GLN A 60 13.07 -4.97 7.99
N ASP A 61 12.52 -3.84 7.51
CA ASP A 61 13.26 -2.59 7.36
C ASP A 61 13.64 -2.00 8.73
N ALA A 62 14.92 -2.10 9.05
CA ALA A 62 15.48 -1.59 10.30
C ALA A 62 15.35 -0.06 10.42
N ASP A 63 15.40 0.68 9.31
CA ASP A 63 15.27 2.13 9.31
C ASP A 63 13.82 2.56 9.57
N ALA A 64 12.84 1.80 9.09
CA ALA A 64 11.43 2.02 9.41
C ALA A 64 11.17 1.79 10.91
N ILE A 65 11.70 0.70 11.46
CA ILE A 65 11.53 0.34 12.88
C ILE A 65 12.18 1.38 13.80
N GLN A 66 13.44 1.75 13.55
CA GLN A 66 14.12 2.74 14.38
C GLN A 66 13.33 4.05 14.42
N TYR A 67 12.87 4.50 13.26
CA TYR A 67 12.17 5.77 13.16
C TYR A 67 10.81 5.72 13.85
N ASN A 68 10.03 4.66 13.66
CA ASN A 68 8.73 4.52 14.33
C ASN A 68 8.87 4.52 15.87
N LEU A 69 9.83 3.76 16.41
CA LEU A 69 10.12 3.76 17.86
C LEU A 69 10.54 5.15 18.36
N LYS A 70 11.35 5.88 17.59
CA LYS A 70 11.75 7.26 17.90
C LYS A 70 10.53 8.20 17.96
N THR A 71 9.58 8.07 17.05
CA THR A 71 8.37 8.92 17.04
C THR A 71 7.45 8.68 18.24
N ILE A 72 7.31 7.41 18.66
CA ILE A 72 6.55 7.06 19.87
C ILE A 72 7.22 7.63 21.11
N SER A 73 8.54 7.46 21.24
CA SER A 73 9.33 8.00 22.36
C SER A 73 9.21 9.52 22.45
N LEU A 74 9.33 10.23 21.33
CA LEU A 74 9.15 11.68 21.27
C LEU A 74 7.72 12.09 21.64
N ALA A 75 6.70 11.41 21.11
CA ALA A 75 5.31 11.73 21.45
C ALA A 75 5.04 11.57 22.95
N ASN A 76 5.59 10.53 23.58
CA ASN A 76 5.49 10.30 25.02
C ASN A 76 6.20 11.39 25.84
N SER A 77 7.34 11.90 25.36
CA SER A 77 8.11 12.98 26.02
C SER A 77 7.47 14.37 25.83
N LEU A 78 6.84 14.61 24.68
CA LEU A 78 6.28 15.91 24.31
C LEU A 78 4.84 16.12 24.80
N ILE A 79 4.09 15.05 25.08
CA ILE A 79 2.76 15.16 25.71
C ILE A 79 2.89 14.71 27.16
N ASN A 80 2.75 15.67 28.07
CA ASN A 80 2.89 15.43 29.51
C ASN A 80 1.69 14.67 30.10
N GLU A 81 1.76 14.32 31.38
CA GLU A 81 0.71 13.60 32.11
C GLU A 81 -0.59 14.40 32.29
N LYS A 82 -0.62 15.69 31.94
CA LYS A 82 -1.85 16.50 31.87
C LYS A 82 -2.46 16.51 30.45
N GLY A 83 -1.77 15.90 29.48
CA GLY A 83 -2.16 15.92 28.08
C GLY A 83 -1.87 17.25 27.37
N ASP A 84 -1.00 18.10 27.94
CA ASP A 84 -0.53 19.33 27.32
C ASP A 84 0.81 19.11 26.60
N ILE A 85 1.09 19.93 25.59
CA ILE A 85 2.38 19.95 24.91
C ILE A 85 3.44 20.56 25.83
N ASP A 86 4.49 19.80 26.09
CA ASP A 86 5.66 20.25 26.83
C ASP A 86 6.55 21.12 25.93
N LEU A 87 6.39 22.44 26.03
CA LEU A 87 7.13 23.43 25.24
C LEU A 87 8.64 23.42 25.53
N PHE A 88 9.05 23.00 26.73
CA PHE A 88 10.45 22.91 27.11
C PHE A 88 11.10 21.73 26.37
N ASN A 89 10.51 20.55 26.46
CA ASN A 89 11.00 19.37 25.73
C ASN A 89 10.89 19.54 24.22
N LEU A 90 9.86 20.26 23.73
CA LEU A 90 9.73 20.61 22.31
C LEU A 90 10.90 21.47 21.83
N THR A 91 11.24 22.54 22.55
CA THR A 91 12.37 23.40 22.18
C THR A 91 13.68 22.66 22.27
N ARG A 92 13.91 21.89 23.34
CA ARG A 92 15.10 21.04 23.48
C ARG A 92 15.23 20.03 22.33
N SER A 93 14.13 19.42 21.90
CA SER A 93 14.11 18.44 20.80
C SER A 93 14.42 19.09 19.46
N ILE A 94 13.88 20.28 19.18
CA ILE A 94 14.18 21.07 17.98
C ILE A 94 15.67 21.44 17.96
N ASP A 95 16.18 22.05 19.03
CA ASP A 95 17.58 22.49 19.13
C ASP A 95 18.54 21.30 18.97
N TRP A 96 18.18 20.14 19.52
CA TRP A 96 18.96 18.91 19.37
C TRP A 96 18.93 18.41 17.92
N LEU A 97 17.77 18.33 17.28
CA LEU A 97 17.63 17.87 15.90
C LEU A 97 18.28 18.81 14.88
N GLU A 98 18.31 20.13 15.13
CA GLU A 98 19.04 21.06 14.27
C GLU A 98 20.55 20.81 14.31
N LYS A 99 21.09 20.46 15.48
CA LYS A 99 22.51 20.14 15.68
C LYS A 99 22.87 18.70 15.26
N ASN A 100 21.90 17.79 15.24
CA ASN A 100 22.09 16.34 15.07
C ASN A 100 21.23 15.74 13.94
N ARG A 101 20.89 16.53 12.92
CA ARG A 101 19.94 16.17 11.84
C ARG A 101 20.33 14.94 11.03
N PHE A 102 21.63 14.69 10.89
CA PHE A 102 22.18 13.67 10.03
C PHE A 102 22.85 12.59 10.87
N ASN A 103 22.40 11.35 10.71
CA ASN A 103 23.07 10.20 11.29
C ASN A 103 24.31 9.87 10.45
N PHE A 104 25.45 9.74 11.11
CA PHE A 104 26.66 9.22 10.51
C PHE A 104 26.94 7.82 11.06
N VAL A 105 26.09 6.88 10.60
CA VAL A 105 26.03 5.50 11.04
C VAL A 105 26.04 4.60 9.81
N PRO A 106 26.71 3.44 9.83
CA PRO A 106 26.71 2.52 8.68
C PRO A 106 25.29 2.14 8.28
N TYR A 107 24.99 2.21 6.98
CA TYR A 107 23.69 1.85 6.39
C TYR A 107 22.52 2.81 6.68
N PHE A 108 22.77 3.99 7.26
CA PHE A 108 21.75 4.98 7.63
C PHE A 108 21.64 6.15 6.63
N GLU A 109 22.15 6.01 5.41
CA GLU A 109 22.33 7.10 4.45
C GLU A 109 20.99 7.75 4.03
N ASN A 110 19.87 7.03 4.17
CA ASN A 110 18.53 7.52 3.83
C ASN A 110 17.74 8.14 5.00
N ASN A 111 18.23 8.04 6.23
CA ASN A 111 17.44 8.44 7.40
C ASN A 111 17.28 9.95 7.57
N TRP A 112 18.11 10.75 6.92
CA TRP A 112 18.01 12.20 7.00
C TRP A 112 16.69 12.74 6.44
N LEU A 113 16.07 12.06 5.46
CA LEU A 113 14.76 12.42 4.93
C LEU A 113 13.69 12.34 6.04
N LYS A 114 13.75 11.27 6.84
CA LYS A 114 12.86 11.05 7.97
C LYS A 114 13.11 12.07 9.08
N GLN A 115 14.38 12.30 9.42
CA GLN A 115 14.73 13.32 10.43
C GLN A 115 14.35 14.74 10.03
N HIS A 116 14.40 15.05 8.74
CA HIS A 116 13.98 16.33 8.22
C HIS A 116 12.46 16.52 8.37
N HIS A 117 11.67 15.49 8.02
CA HIS A 117 10.22 15.50 8.30
C HIS A 117 9.94 15.72 9.79
N LEU A 118 10.62 14.98 10.65
CA LEU A 118 10.50 15.11 12.11
C LEU A 118 10.73 16.55 12.57
N LEU A 119 11.85 17.15 12.13
CA LEU A 119 12.20 18.52 12.49
C LEU A 119 11.16 19.52 12.00
N ASN A 120 10.69 19.39 10.76
CA ASN A 120 9.68 20.28 10.20
C ASN A 120 8.36 20.19 10.98
N ALA A 121 7.90 18.98 11.31
CA ALA A 121 6.69 18.77 12.11
C ALA A 121 6.80 19.43 13.49
N LEU A 122 7.96 19.29 14.16
CA LEU A 122 8.19 19.94 15.46
C LEU A 122 8.27 21.47 15.35
N LEU A 123 8.89 22.00 14.28
CA LEU A 123 8.90 23.43 13.99
C LEU A 123 7.48 23.96 13.75
N PHE A 124 6.64 23.24 12.99
CA PHE A 124 5.23 23.60 12.81
C PHE A 124 4.46 23.56 14.12
N LEU A 125 4.65 22.51 14.93
CA LEU A 125 4.03 22.39 16.26
C LEU A 125 4.36 23.58 17.17
N LYS A 126 5.58 24.12 17.05
CA LYS A 126 6.05 25.28 17.82
C LYS A 126 5.55 26.63 17.27
N THR A 127 5.45 26.77 15.95
CA THR A 127 5.23 28.07 15.28
C THR A 127 3.78 28.33 14.92
N ASP A 128 3.03 27.31 14.51
CA ASP A 128 1.62 27.44 14.15
C ASP A 128 0.72 27.23 15.37
N LYS A 129 0.09 28.32 15.83
CA LYS A 129 -0.79 28.31 17.02
C LYS A 129 -2.06 27.47 16.82
N SER A 130 -2.48 27.23 15.58
CA SER A 130 -3.68 26.42 15.28
C SER A 130 -3.48 24.95 15.67
N ILE A 131 -2.25 24.44 15.57
CA ILE A 131 -1.93 23.03 15.84
C ILE A 131 -2.06 22.70 17.34
N PRO A 132 -1.40 23.41 18.28
CA PRO A 132 -1.62 23.17 19.72
C PRO A 132 -3.07 23.31 20.16
N LEU A 133 -3.84 24.23 19.54
CA LEU A 133 -5.28 24.37 19.80
C LEU A 133 -6.05 23.13 19.35
N LEU A 134 -5.75 22.60 18.15
CA LEU A 134 -6.34 21.36 17.66
C LEU A 134 -6.03 20.18 18.58
N PHE A 135 -4.80 20.07 19.10
CA PHE A 135 -4.43 19.02 20.05
C PHE A 135 -5.25 19.04 21.36
N LYS A 136 -5.75 20.20 21.78
CA LYS A 136 -6.65 20.30 22.95
C LYS A 136 -8.02 19.69 22.69
N SER A 137 -8.44 19.61 21.43
CA SER A 137 -9.73 19.01 21.04
C SER A 137 -9.70 17.48 20.94
N PHE A 138 -8.51 16.86 20.92
CA PHE A 138 -8.41 15.41 20.95
C PHE A 138 -8.87 14.85 22.29
N SER A 139 -9.92 14.04 22.24
CA SER A 139 -10.45 13.27 23.36
C SER A 139 -10.45 11.78 23.03
N LYS A 140 -10.51 10.94 24.06
CA LYS A 140 -10.63 9.49 23.88
C LYS A 140 -11.80 9.17 22.93
N PRO A 141 -11.63 8.20 22.01
CA PRO A 141 -12.73 7.73 21.18
C PRO A 141 -13.89 7.24 22.04
N VAL A 142 -15.09 7.79 21.84
CA VAL A 142 -16.28 7.34 22.57
C VAL A 142 -16.91 6.18 21.80
N SER A 143 -17.06 5.02 22.46
CA SER A 143 -17.77 3.86 21.91
C SER A 143 -17.22 3.33 20.57
N ASN A 144 -15.92 3.51 20.29
CA ASN A 144 -15.24 2.95 19.13
C ASN A 144 -14.06 2.02 19.57
N PRO A 145 -14.34 0.74 19.87
CA PRO A 145 -13.32 -0.23 20.32
C PRO A 145 -12.18 -0.44 19.32
N ILE A 146 -12.47 -0.26 18.03
CA ILE A 146 -11.49 -0.39 16.96
C ILE A 146 -10.45 0.72 17.05
N MET A 147 -10.91 1.96 17.18
CA MET A 147 -9.99 3.10 17.26
C MET A 147 -9.12 3.00 18.50
N GLU A 148 -9.71 2.55 19.60
CA GLU A 148 -9.00 2.17 20.82
C GLU A 148 -7.89 1.13 20.57
N LYS A 149 -8.17 0.09 19.77
CA LYS A 149 -7.16 -0.89 19.37
C LYS A 149 -6.06 -0.27 18.50
N ILE A 150 -6.41 0.59 17.54
CA ILE A 150 -5.44 1.30 16.69
C ILE A 150 -4.52 2.20 17.53
N ILE A 151 -5.05 2.86 18.58
CA ILE A 151 -4.23 3.64 19.52
C ILE A 151 -3.25 2.73 20.28
N ARG A 152 -3.70 1.55 20.74
CA ARG A 152 -2.81 0.58 21.40
C ARG A 152 -1.71 0.09 20.47
N ASP A 153 -2.06 -0.27 19.24
CA ASP A 153 -1.10 -0.72 18.23
C ASP A 153 -0.11 0.39 17.85
N THR A 154 -0.57 1.65 17.78
CA THR A 154 0.28 2.82 17.48
C THR A 154 1.30 3.10 18.59
N LEU A 155 0.90 2.97 19.85
CA LEU A 155 1.73 3.30 21.03
C LEU A 155 2.39 2.07 21.68
N HIS A 156 2.22 0.89 21.09
CA HIS A 156 2.73 -0.41 21.58
C HIS A 156 2.22 -0.75 23.00
N LEU A 157 1.02 -0.30 23.34
CA LEU A 157 0.38 -0.57 24.62
C LEU A 157 -0.10 -2.03 24.70
N THR A 158 -0.32 -2.52 25.92
CA THR A 158 -0.91 -3.83 26.15
C THR A 158 -2.43 -3.76 26.07
N GLU A 159 -3.10 -4.90 25.84
CA GLU A 159 -4.56 -4.98 25.74
C GLU A 159 -5.26 -4.54 27.05
N GLU A 160 -4.61 -4.75 28.20
CA GLU A 160 -5.12 -4.37 29.52
C GLU A 160 -5.05 -2.85 29.78
N THR A 161 -4.33 -2.10 28.95
CA THR A 161 -4.18 -0.66 29.12
C THR A 161 -5.49 0.06 28.77
N LEU A 162 -6.02 0.84 29.72
CA LEU A 162 -7.18 1.70 29.50
C LEU A 162 -6.78 2.95 28.70
N ILE A 163 -7.49 3.21 27.60
CA ILE A 163 -7.20 4.38 26.74
C ILE A 163 -7.77 5.66 27.34
N THR A 164 -6.95 6.72 27.28
CA THR A 164 -7.23 8.04 27.83
C THR A 164 -7.02 9.10 26.75
N ASP A 165 -7.39 10.34 27.05
CA ASP A 165 -7.14 11.49 26.16
C ASP A 165 -5.63 11.68 25.91
N ILE A 166 -4.80 11.38 26.92
CA ILE A 166 -3.33 11.45 26.82
C ILE A 166 -2.83 10.46 25.77
N HIS A 167 -3.31 9.21 25.82
CA HIS A 167 -2.97 8.19 24.82
C HIS A 167 -3.42 8.61 23.41
N THR A 168 -4.59 9.25 23.30
CA THR A 168 -5.11 9.73 22.00
C THR A 168 -4.22 10.82 21.41
N LYS A 169 -3.82 11.81 22.22
CA LYS A 169 -2.90 12.88 21.81
C LYS A 169 -1.51 12.35 21.45
N ARG A 170 -0.97 11.42 22.26
CA ARG A 170 0.31 10.75 21.97
C ARG A 170 0.26 9.97 20.67
N ALA A 171 -0.83 9.24 20.40
CA ALA A 171 -1.01 8.50 19.15
C ALA A 171 -1.10 9.43 17.93
N ALA A 172 -1.85 10.52 18.03
CA ALA A 172 -1.94 11.53 16.97
C ALA A 172 -0.58 12.17 16.67
N LEU A 173 0.17 12.55 17.71
CA LEU A 173 1.50 13.13 17.56
C LEU A 173 2.48 12.10 16.98
N ALA A 174 2.49 10.86 17.46
CA ALA A 174 3.33 9.80 16.91
C ALA A 174 3.02 9.53 15.43
N ALA A 175 1.74 9.52 15.04
CA ALA A 175 1.32 9.37 13.65
C ALA A 175 1.79 10.52 12.77
N TRP A 176 1.71 11.77 13.25
CA TRP A 176 2.19 12.94 12.49
C TRP A 176 3.72 12.96 12.35
N LEU A 177 4.44 12.62 13.42
CA LEU A 177 5.91 12.52 13.40
C LEU A 177 6.40 11.33 12.57
N GLY A 178 5.54 10.32 12.36
CA GLY A 178 5.76 9.16 11.50
C GLY A 178 6.16 9.51 10.07
N TYR A 179 6.74 8.56 9.34
CA TYR A 179 7.17 8.76 7.96
C TYR A 179 6.43 7.81 7.03
N LEU A 180 5.48 8.36 6.26
CA LEU A 180 4.59 7.58 5.41
C LEU A 180 5.33 7.08 4.16
N ARG A 181 5.18 5.79 3.88
CA ARG A 181 5.68 5.11 2.68
C ARG A 181 4.68 4.07 2.21
N GLN A 182 4.63 3.83 0.90
CA GLN A 182 3.76 2.82 0.33
C GLN A 182 4.18 1.42 0.82
N SER A 183 3.22 0.62 1.26
CA SER A 183 3.45 -0.78 1.66
C SER A 183 2.59 -1.80 0.92
N VAL A 184 1.43 -1.39 0.38
CA VAL A 184 0.52 -2.22 -0.43
C VAL A 184 -0.03 -1.37 -1.58
N GLY A 185 -0.44 -1.96 -2.70
CA GLY A 185 -0.90 -1.34 -3.96
C GLY A 185 -1.93 -0.21 -3.82
N SER A 186 -1.44 0.97 -3.44
CA SER A 186 -2.23 2.17 -3.11
C SER A 186 -1.48 3.45 -3.49
N CYS A 187 -0.54 3.37 -4.44
CA CYS A 187 0.29 4.51 -4.88
C CYS A 187 -0.54 5.77 -5.19
N PHE A 188 -1.72 5.60 -5.82
CA PHE A 188 -2.69 6.67 -6.12
C PHE A 188 -3.20 7.43 -4.88
N ALA A 189 -3.16 6.82 -3.70
CA ALA A 189 -3.52 7.40 -2.42
C ALA A 189 -2.29 7.77 -1.59
N THR A 190 -1.22 6.98 -1.64
CA THR A 190 0.03 7.27 -0.91
C THR A 190 0.65 8.58 -1.36
N ALA A 191 0.68 8.90 -2.67
CA ALA A 191 1.29 10.15 -3.13
C ALA A 191 0.54 11.38 -2.60
N PRO A 192 -0.80 11.50 -2.77
CA PRO A 192 -1.57 12.56 -2.13
C PRO A 192 -1.49 12.55 -0.60
N ALA A 193 -1.51 11.37 0.03
CA ALA A 193 -1.39 11.26 1.48
C ALA A 193 -0.08 11.88 1.97
N ILE A 194 1.04 11.59 1.29
CA ILE A 194 2.36 12.15 1.60
C ILE A 194 2.33 13.68 1.55
N LEU A 195 1.75 14.24 0.49
CA LEU A 195 1.58 15.68 0.33
C LEU A 195 0.75 16.28 1.48
N ILE A 196 -0.40 15.68 1.80
CA ILE A 196 -1.30 16.18 2.85
C ILE A 196 -0.60 16.21 4.22
N TYR A 197 0.03 15.11 4.65
CA TYR A 197 0.59 15.07 6.01
C TYR A 197 1.87 15.91 6.16
N GLN A 198 2.69 16.04 5.10
CA GLN A 198 3.92 16.84 5.13
C GLN A 198 3.68 18.33 4.91
N GLU A 199 2.76 18.72 4.03
CA GLU A 199 2.56 20.13 3.66
C GLU A 199 1.28 20.77 4.20
N GLN A 200 0.27 19.96 4.54
CA GLN A 200 -1.06 20.40 5.00
C GLN A 200 -1.38 19.78 6.36
N SER A 201 -0.41 19.82 7.28
CA SER A 201 -0.46 19.07 8.54
C SER A 201 -1.68 19.38 9.42
N PHE A 202 -2.22 20.61 9.36
CA PHE A 202 -3.48 20.93 10.04
C PHE A 202 -4.65 20.09 9.52
N GLN A 203 -4.77 19.93 8.20
CA GLN A 203 -5.82 19.10 7.60
C GLN A 203 -5.64 17.63 7.98
N PHE A 204 -4.40 17.11 7.94
CA PHE A 204 -4.11 15.75 8.41
C PHE A 204 -4.58 15.54 9.86
N LEU A 205 -4.19 16.43 10.79
CA LEU A 205 -4.59 16.32 12.19
C LEU A 205 -6.10 16.52 12.39
N SER A 206 -6.74 17.34 11.56
CA SER A 206 -8.20 17.52 11.56
C SER A 206 -8.90 16.23 11.14
N ASP A 207 -8.41 15.55 10.11
CA ASP A 207 -8.93 14.25 9.69
C ASP A 207 -8.75 13.20 10.81
N ILE A 208 -7.58 13.17 11.47
CA ILE A 208 -7.35 12.29 12.63
C ILE A 208 -8.35 12.58 13.76
N ASN A 209 -8.65 13.85 14.03
CA ASN A 209 -9.61 14.24 15.07
C ASN A 209 -11.04 13.80 14.69
N GLU A 210 -11.41 13.98 13.42
CA GLU A 210 -12.69 13.52 12.90
C GLU A 210 -12.82 12.00 13.04
N LEU A 211 -11.76 11.25 12.73
CA LEU A 211 -11.71 9.79 12.88
C LEU A 211 -11.83 9.34 14.34
N PHE A 212 -11.16 10.00 15.28
CA PHE A 212 -11.31 9.67 16.71
C PHE A 212 -12.74 9.91 17.21
N ASN A 213 -13.35 11.02 16.80
CA ASN A 213 -14.66 11.43 17.31
C ASN A 213 -15.82 10.70 16.63
N THR A 214 -15.68 10.37 15.34
CA THR A 214 -16.80 9.88 14.52
C THR A 214 -16.59 8.49 13.94
N GLY A 215 -15.35 7.98 13.90
CA GLY A 215 -15.02 6.72 13.23
C GLY A 215 -15.11 6.77 11.71
N ARG A 216 -15.14 7.97 11.11
CA ARG A 216 -15.30 8.18 9.66
C ARG A 216 -14.68 9.49 9.19
N LEU A 217 -14.49 9.62 7.88
CA LEU A 217 -14.20 10.88 7.22
C LEU A 217 -15.37 11.28 6.31
N LYS A 218 -15.71 12.57 6.34
CA LYS A 218 -16.76 13.17 5.53
C LYS A 218 -16.22 14.33 4.70
N LYS A 219 -16.53 14.36 3.41
CA LYS A 219 -16.26 15.46 2.49
C LYS A 219 -17.53 15.77 1.68
N VAL A 220 -17.90 17.04 1.59
CA VAL A 220 -19.12 17.49 0.87
C VAL A 220 -18.67 18.24 -0.38
N ASN A 221 -19.15 17.82 -1.55
CA ASN A 221 -18.85 18.43 -2.84
C ASN A 221 -20.14 18.58 -3.65
N ASN A 222 -20.45 19.78 -4.13
CA ASN A 222 -21.70 20.10 -4.85
C ASN A 222 -22.99 19.62 -4.15
N GLY A 223 -23.03 19.73 -2.83
CA GLY A 223 -24.17 19.25 -2.02
C GLY A 223 -24.25 17.72 -1.87
N ILE A 224 -23.36 16.96 -2.51
CA ILE A 224 -23.23 15.51 -2.33
C ILE A 224 -22.26 15.24 -1.18
N GLU A 225 -22.72 14.46 -0.21
CA GLU A 225 -21.91 14.03 0.93
C GLU A 225 -21.22 12.70 0.62
N TYR A 226 -19.88 12.73 0.59
CA TYR A 226 -19.03 11.57 0.49
C TYR A 226 -18.48 11.22 1.86
N THR A 227 -18.82 10.01 2.31
CA THR A 227 -18.44 9.53 3.64
C THR A 227 -17.79 8.16 3.50
N VAL A 228 -16.69 7.95 4.21
CA VAL A 228 -15.95 6.68 4.26
C VAL A 228 -15.70 6.28 5.71
N PRO A 229 -15.85 4.99 6.08
CA PRO A 229 -15.53 4.51 7.41
C PRO A 229 -14.02 4.49 7.64
N LEU A 230 -13.60 4.57 8.91
CA LEU A 230 -12.23 4.28 9.32
C LEU A 230 -11.81 2.89 8.80
N SER A 231 -10.64 2.83 8.14
CA SER A 231 -10.02 1.57 7.80
C SER A 231 -9.60 0.83 9.07
N PHE A 232 -10.17 -0.36 9.27
CA PHE A 232 -9.83 -1.26 10.37
C PHE A 232 -8.48 -1.94 10.19
N SER A 233 -8.09 -2.13 8.92
CA SER A 233 -6.79 -2.67 8.56
C SER A 233 -5.81 -1.52 8.34
N TRP A 234 -4.58 -1.76 8.76
CA TRP A 234 -3.41 -0.95 8.45
C TRP A 234 -2.41 -1.77 7.63
N GLY A 235 -2.91 -2.80 6.94
CA GLY A 235 -2.21 -3.59 5.93
C GLY A 235 -1.43 -4.76 6.51
N ALA A 236 -0.76 -5.47 5.60
CA ALA A 236 0.08 -6.63 5.93
C ALA A 236 1.50 -6.23 6.35
N GLY A 237 1.93 -4.99 6.12
CA GLY A 237 3.32 -4.56 6.26
C GLY A 237 4.26 -5.55 5.57
N GLU A 238 5.31 -5.97 6.26
CA GLU A 238 6.27 -6.97 5.74
C GLU A 238 5.89 -8.43 6.07
N LEU A 239 4.67 -8.73 6.58
CA LEU A 239 4.28 -10.10 6.92
C LEU A 239 4.31 -11.06 5.73
N ASN A 240 3.86 -10.57 4.58
CA ASN A 240 3.71 -11.35 3.35
C ASN A 240 4.90 -11.16 2.40
N LYS A 241 5.94 -10.45 2.83
CA LYS A 241 7.19 -10.31 2.07
C LYS A 241 7.78 -11.70 1.85
N PRO A 242 8.06 -12.10 0.59
CA PRO A 242 8.59 -13.41 0.30
C PRO A 242 10.04 -13.46 0.76
N ILE A 243 10.34 -14.40 1.65
CA ILE A 243 11.70 -14.61 2.16
C ILE A 243 12.26 -15.86 1.51
N TYR A 244 13.28 -15.68 0.70
CA TYR A 244 13.98 -16.75 0.02
C TYR A 244 15.25 -17.13 0.78
N PHE A 245 15.34 -18.40 1.17
CA PHE A 245 16.54 -18.99 1.75
C PHE A 245 17.02 -20.16 0.91
N PRO A 246 18.21 -20.04 0.31
CA PRO A 246 18.87 -21.20 -0.26
C PRO A 246 19.40 -22.11 0.86
N LEU A 247 18.88 -23.34 0.96
CA LEU A 247 19.28 -24.28 2.02
C LEU A 247 20.64 -24.93 1.78
N TYR A 248 21.24 -24.69 0.62
CA TYR A 248 22.59 -25.12 0.26
C TYR A 248 23.68 -24.14 0.71
N VAL A 249 23.34 -22.92 1.15
CA VAL A 249 24.32 -21.93 1.60
C VAL A 249 24.75 -22.22 3.05
N LYS A 250 26.07 -22.25 3.30
CA LYS A 250 26.67 -22.57 4.62
C LYS A 250 26.26 -21.62 5.76
N LYS A 251 25.64 -20.47 5.45
CA LYS A 251 25.33 -19.40 6.42
C LYS A 251 23.85 -19.04 6.35
N ILE A 252 23.05 -19.70 7.18
CA ILE A 252 21.63 -19.35 7.37
C ILE A 252 21.56 -18.01 8.12
N PRO A 253 20.88 -16.98 7.59
CA PRO A 253 20.67 -15.72 8.29
C PRO A 253 20.01 -15.98 9.65
N PRO A 254 20.48 -15.34 10.73
CA PRO A 254 20.05 -15.66 12.08
C PRO A 254 18.68 -15.03 12.38
N ILE A 255 17.62 -15.54 11.75
CA ILE A 255 16.22 -15.09 11.94
C ILE A 255 15.83 -15.08 13.42
N TRP A 256 16.36 -16.01 14.21
CA TRP A 256 16.11 -16.08 15.66
C TRP A 256 16.60 -14.86 16.45
N LEU A 257 17.48 -14.03 15.88
CA LEU A 257 17.89 -12.75 16.47
C LEU A 257 16.88 -11.63 16.21
N SER A 258 15.91 -11.81 15.30
CA SER A 258 14.89 -10.81 15.01
C SER A 258 14.12 -10.42 16.29
N PRO A 259 14.29 -9.19 16.80
CA PRO A 259 13.62 -8.78 18.02
C PRO A 259 12.10 -8.72 17.86
N THR A 260 11.60 -8.37 16.68
CA THR A 260 10.17 -8.25 16.40
C THR A 260 9.46 -9.61 16.42
N ILE A 261 10.09 -10.66 15.86
CA ILE A 261 9.59 -12.04 15.99
C ILE A 261 9.65 -12.50 17.44
N GLN A 262 10.74 -12.20 18.15
CA GLN A 262 10.84 -12.51 19.57
C GLN A 262 9.69 -11.87 20.37
N GLN A 263 9.39 -10.59 20.14
CA GLN A 263 8.31 -9.88 20.81
C GLN A 263 6.93 -10.42 20.43
N ALA A 264 6.70 -10.77 19.16
CA ALA A 264 5.46 -11.40 18.73
C ALA A 264 5.22 -12.74 19.44
N LEU A 265 6.25 -13.59 19.54
CA LEU A 265 6.16 -14.89 20.22
C LEU A 265 6.07 -14.77 21.75
N LEU A 266 6.67 -13.72 22.33
CA LEU A 266 6.54 -13.40 23.75
C LEU A 266 5.10 -12.96 24.05
N GLY A 267 4.54 -12.06 23.24
CA GLY A 267 3.20 -11.50 23.44
C GLY A 267 2.09 -12.55 23.37
N ILE A 268 2.29 -13.63 22.60
CA ILE A 268 1.34 -14.76 22.51
C ILE A 268 1.69 -15.92 23.46
N GLY A 269 2.73 -15.79 24.29
CA GLY A 269 3.13 -16.78 25.30
C GLY A 269 3.78 -18.05 24.75
N VAL A 270 4.26 -18.06 23.50
CA VAL A 270 4.95 -19.24 22.91
C VAL A 270 6.37 -19.37 23.45
N VAL A 271 7.05 -18.27 23.72
CA VAL A 271 8.41 -18.24 24.31
C VAL A 271 8.41 -17.45 25.62
N THR A 272 9.45 -17.61 26.42
CA THR A 272 9.69 -16.81 27.65
C THR A 272 10.92 -15.93 27.48
N PRO A 273 11.07 -14.84 28.26
CA PRO A 273 12.24 -13.97 28.16
C PRO A 273 13.59 -14.70 28.26
N LEU A 274 13.64 -15.77 29.05
CA LEU A 274 14.85 -16.57 29.31
C LEU A 274 15.22 -17.51 28.15
N ASN A 275 14.25 -18.03 27.39
CA ASN A 275 14.50 -19.06 26.36
C ASN A 275 14.20 -18.62 24.92
N LYS A 276 13.82 -17.35 24.72
CA LYS A 276 13.32 -16.84 23.43
C LYS A 276 14.24 -17.14 22.24
N ILE A 277 15.55 -16.98 22.39
CA ILE A 277 16.51 -17.18 21.30
C ILE A 277 16.66 -18.67 20.96
N GLU A 278 16.93 -19.53 21.95
CA GLU A 278 17.16 -20.96 21.75
C GLU A 278 15.90 -21.68 21.24
N LYS A 279 14.74 -21.33 21.83
CA LYS A 279 13.45 -21.90 21.42
C LYS A 279 13.07 -21.45 20.01
N LEU A 280 13.25 -20.17 19.68
CA LEU A 280 13.00 -19.68 18.33
C LEU A 280 13.93 -20.31 17.29
N LYS A 281 15.22 -20.45 17.61
CA LYS A 281 16.17 -21.17 16.76
C LYS A 281 15.71 -22.60 16.49
N THR A 282 15.27 -23.31 17.53
CA THR A 282 14.75 -24.69 17.40
C THR A 282 13.50 -24.76 16.52
N LEU A 283 12.53 -23.86 16.75
CA LEU A 283 11.29 -23.78 15.95
C LEU A 283 11.59 -23.44 14.49
N PHE A 284 12.50 -22.51 14.24
CA PHE A 284 12.91 -22.12 12.91
C PHE A 284 13.60 -23.26 12.16
N LEU A 285 14.56 -23.94 12.80
CA LEU A 285 15.23 -25.10 12.21
C LEU A 285 14.25 -26.23 11.87
N LYS A 286 13.24 -26.46 12.73
CA LYS A 286 12.15 -27.42 12.45
C LYS A 286 11.31 -26.99 11.25
N PHE A 287 11.01 -25.70 11.12
CA PHE A 287 10.24 -25.16 10.00
C PHE A 287 10.98 -25.31 8.66
N ILE A 288 12.24 -24.86 8.59
CA ILE A 288 13.03 -24.94 7.36
C ILE A 288 13.37 -26.38 6.97
N GLY A 289 13.44 -27.31 7.92
CA GLY A 289 13.65 -28.74 7.67
C GLY A 289 12.54 -29.40 6.84
N LYS A 290 11.42 -28.72 6.60
CA LYS A 290 10.34 -29.17 5.69
C LYS A 290 10.65 -28.93 4.21
N PHE A 291 11.64 -28.09 3.91
CA PHE A 291 12.01 -27.72 2.56
C PHE A 291 13.27 -28.49 2.12
N LYS A 292 13.40 -28.79 0.83
CA LYS A 292 14.50 -29.62 0.30
C LYS A 292 15.71 -28.80 -0.15
N ASN A 293 15.53 -27.94 -1.15
CA ASN A 293 16.63 -27.22 -1.82
C ASN A 293 16.67 -25.74 -1.44
N SER A 294 15.51 -25.11 -1.33
CA SER A 294 15.33 -23.72 -0.91
C SER A 294 14.03 -23.59 -0.16
N ALA A 295 14.00 -22.72 0.83
CA ALA A 295 12.78 -22.32 1.52
C ALA A 295 12.33 -20.96 0.96
N LEU A 296 11.12 -20.91 0.42
CA LEU A 296 10.43 -19.67 0.09
C LEU A 296 9.20 -19.62 0.98
N PHE A 297 9.11 -18.63 1.85
CA PHE A 297 8.00 -18.50 2.79
C PHE A 297 7.79 -17.05 3.23
N THR A 298 6.68 -16.81 3.92
CA THR A 298 6.30 -15.54 4.54
C THR A 298 6.29 -15.64 6.07
N ILE A 299 6.39 -14.52 6.78
CA ILE A 299 6.28 -14.52 8.25
C ILE A 299 4.89 -14.99 8.70
N THR A 300 3.85 -14.71 7.93
CA THR A 300 2.50 -15.28 8.13
C THR A 300 2.54 -16.81 8.20
N GLU A 301 3.14 -17.46 7.19
CA GLU A 301 3.25 -18.92 7.16
C GLU A 301 4.12 -19.48 8.31
N PHE A 302 5.14 -18.73 8.71
CA PHE A 302 5.98 -19.10 9.84
C PHE A 302 5.22 -19.05 11.18
N PHE A 303 4.43 -17.99 11.43
CA PHE A 303 3.57 -17.90 12.62
C PHE A 303 2.48 -18.98 12.62
N GLU A 304 1.84 -19.24 11.49
CA GLU A 304 0.88 -20.34 11.35
C GLU A 304 1.50 -21.68 11.73
N PHE A 305 2.72 -21.97 11.24
CA PHE A 305 3.43 -23.18 11.59
C PHE A 305 3.70 -23.29 13.09
N ILE A 306 4.23 -22.23 13.72
CA ILE A 306 4.54 -22.22 15.16
C ILE A 306 3.28 -22.46 15.99
N LEU A 307 2.17 -21.81 15.64
CA LEU A 307 0.93 -21.91 16.41
C LEU A 307 0.23 -23.27 16.22
N LEU A 308 0.29 -23.86 15.02
CA LEU A 308 -0.18 -25.23 14.80
C LEU A 308 0.58 -26.23 15.69
N GLU A 309 1.91 -26.09 15.79
CA GLU A 309 2.75 -26.90 16.68
C GLU A 309 2.44 -26.64 18.16
N HIS A 310 2.26 -25.38 18.55
CA HIS A 310 1.98 -24.98 19.93
C HIS A 310 0.64 -25.53 20.44
N TYR A 311 -0.42 -25.45 19.62
CA TYR A 311 -1.75 -25.93 19.97
C TYR A 311 -2.01 -27.39 19.58
N LYS A 312 -1.04 -28.06 18.94
CA LYS A 312 -1.16 -29.45 18.44
C LYS A 312 -2.35 -29.61 17.46
N LEU A 313 -2.49 -28.67 16.55
CA LEU A 313 -3.54 -28.64 15.52
C LEU A 313 -2.95 -28.97 14.13
N ASN A 314 -3.78 -29.49 13.24
CA ASN A 314 -3.43 -29.72 11.83
C ASN A 314 -4.22 -28.77 10.90
N LYS A 315 -3.75 -28.59 9.65
CA LYS A 315 -4.45 -27.73 8.66
C LYS A 315 -5.90 -28.18 8.39
N SER A 316 -6.18 -29.49 8.43
CA SER A 316 -7.53 -30.05 8.29
C SER A 316 -8.47 -29.60 9.41
N ASP A 317 -7.95 -29.38 10.62
CA ASP A 317 -8.74 -28.95 11.77
C ASP A 317 -9.24 -27.52 11.60
N LEU A 318 -8.43 -26.66 10.97
CA LEU A 318 -8.81 -25.29 10.63
C LEU A 318 -9.86 -25.24 9.52
N GLN A 319 -9.81 -26.17 8.55
CA GLN A 319 -10.77 -26.23 7.44
C GLN A 319 -12.15 -26.75 7.90
N ALA A 320 -12.19 -27.73 8.80
CA ALA A 320 -13.44 -28.31 9.30
C ALA A 320 -14.34 -27.31 10.06
N LEU A 321 -13.77 -26.21 10.56
CA LEU A 321 -14.51 -25.17 11.30
C LEU A 321 -14.97 -24.02 10.40
N LYS A 322 -14.24 -23.71 9.31
CA LYS A 322 -14.68 -22.76 8.27
C LYS A 322 -15.97 -23.22 7.55
N ASN A 323 -16.23 -24.52 7.52
CA ASN A 323 -17.39 -25.11 6.86
C ASN A 323 -18.60 -25.32 7.80
N ARG A 324 -18.57 -24.82 9.04
CA ARG A 324 -19.71 -24.93 9.98
C ARG A 324 -20.56 -23.65 9.97
N PRO A 325 -21.89 -23.75 9.92
CA PRO A 325 -22.77 -22.58 9.90
C PRO A 325 -22.62 -21.75 11.19
N LYS A 326 -22.44 -20.43 11.04
CA LYS A 326 -22.16 -19.45 12.11
C LYS A 326 -23.31 -19.19 13.10
N ASN A 327 -24.46 -19.85 12.99
CA ASN A 327 -25.67 -19.57 13.79
C ASN A 327 -25.58 -19.91 15.31
N VAL A 328 -24.39 -20.03 15.91
CA VAL A 328 -24.21 -20.33 17.35
C VAL A 328 -23.14 -19.47 18.02
N PHE A 329 -22.94 -18.22 17.59
CA PHE A 329 -22.02 -17.31 18.27
C PHE A 329 -22.68 -15.99 18.64
N HIS A 330 -23.41 -15.98 19.76
CA HIS A 330 -23.60 -14.79 20.58
C HIS A 330 -22.43 -14.70 21.57
N GLU A 331 -21.57 -13.69 21.43
CA GLU A 331 -20.31 -13.49 22.15
C GLU A 331 -20.44 -13.12 23.65
N THR A 332 -21.62 -13.15 24.28
CA THR A 332 -21.78 -12.52 25.61
C THR A 332 -22.39 -13.35 26.73
N LEU A 333 -22.71 -14.65 26.56
CA LEU A 333 -23.45 -15.39 27.61
C LEU A 333 -22.89 -16.74 28.08
N ILE A 334 -21.71 -17.19 27.63
CA ILE A 334 -21.16 -18.50 28.03
C ILE A 334 -19.78 -18.36 28.70
N ILE A 335 -19.66 -17.49 29.71
CA ILE A 335 -18.47 -17.46 30.58
C ILE A 335 -18.76 -18.07 31.96
N GLN A 336 -20.01 -18.31 32.35
CA GLN A 336 -20.30 -18.68 33.75
C GLN A 336 -20.37 -20.19 34.07
N HIS A 337 -20.41 -21.11 33.10
CA HIS A 337 -20.48 -22.54 33.43
C HIS A 337 -19.68 -23.44 32.48
N ALA A 338 -18.36 -23.48 32.66
CA ALA A 338 -17.54 -24.61 32.23
C ALA A 338 -16.31 -24.78 33.13
N SER A 339 -16.55 -25.22 34.36
CA SER A 339 -15.50 -25.75 35.22
C SER A 339 -15.00 -27.10 34.68
N ASN A 340 -13.68 -27.20 34.50
CA ASN A 340 -12.90 -28.44 34.50
C ASN A 340 -13.36 -29.61 33.61
N ARG A 341 -13.29 -29.45 32.27
CA ARG A 341 -13.04 -30.59 31.35
C ARG A 341 -12.14 -30.15 30.19
N SER A 342 -11.26 -31.05 29.74
CA SER A 342 -10.23 -30.87 28.70
C SER A 342 -10.59 -29.80 27.65
N LYS A 343 -9.72 -28.80 27.48
CA LYS A 343 -9.85 -27.73 26.47
C LYS A 343 -10.31 -28.34 25.15
N SER A 344 -11.55 -28.09 24.77
CA SER A 344 -12.11 -28.67 23.54
C SER A 344 -11.27 -28.21 22.35
N LYS A 345 -11.18 -29.04 21.32
CA LYS A 345 -10.44 -28.71 20.08
C LYS A 345 -10.92 -27.39 19.45
N ILE A 346 -12.19 -27.03 19.68
CA ILE A 346 -12.79 -25.76 19.26
C ILE A 346 -12.17 -24.57 20.01
N HIS A 347 -12.02 -24.67 21.33
CA HIS A 347 -11.37 -23.63 22.13
C HIS A 347 -9.91 -23.41 21.72
N GLN A 348 -9.18 -24.48 21.38
CA GLN A 348 -7.81 -24.38 20.85
C GLN A 348 -7.76 -23.66 19.48
N ILE A 349 -8.75 -23.91 18.61
CA ILE A 349 -8.83 -23.22 17.31
C ILE A 349 -9.17 -21.73 17.49
N GLN A 350 -10.03 -21.37 18.44
CA GLN A 350 -10.31 -19.97 18.78
C GLN A 350 -9.05 -19.26 19.30
N LEU A 351 -8.34 -19.87 20.23
CA LEU A 351 -7.07 -19.34 20.73
C LEU A 351 -6.01 -19.23 19.62
N PHE A 352 -5.96 -20.21 18.70
CA PHE A 352 -5.10 -20.15 17.52
C PHE A 352 -5.39 -18.91 16.66
N GLN A 353 -6.65 -18.64 16.34
CA GLN A 353 -7.04 -17.48 15.51
C GLN A 353 -6.72 -16.16 16.20
N GLN A 354 -7.05 -16.04 17.49
CA GLN A 354 -6.75 -14.84 18.28
C GLN A 354 -5.25 -14.57 18.37
N ASN A 355 -4.46 -15.60 18.68
CA ASN A 355 -3.01 -15.45 18.82
C ASN A 355 -2.30 -15.28 17.48
N LEU A 356 -2.82 -15.82 16.38
CA LEU A 356 -2.27 -15.57 15.05
C LEU A 356 -2.41 -14.09 14.68
N GLU A 357 -3.59 -13.49 14.89
CA GLU A 357 -3.80 -12.07 14.61
C GLU A 357 -3.01 -11.17 15.58
N LEU A 358 -2.90 -11.54 16.86
CA LEU A 358 -2.06 -10.82 17.83
C LEU A 358 -0.57 -10.86 17.42
N ALA A 359 -0.04 -12.03 17.04
CA ALA A 359 1.36 -12.15 16.60
C ALA A 359 1.64 -11.29 15.35
N LYS A 360 0.71 -11.31 14.38
CA LYS A 360 0.79 -10.48 13.17
C LYS A 360 0.83 -8.98 13.51
N ASN A 361 -0.05 -8.52 14.38
CA ASN A 361 -0.11 -7.10 14.77
C ASN A 361 1.13 -6.67 15.55
N ILE A 362 1.61 -7.49 16.51
CA ILE A 362 2.85 -7.19 17.24
C ILE A 362 4.05 -7.12 16.30
N PHE A 363 4.13 -7.97 15.28
CA PHE A 363 5.22 -7.93 14.31
C PHE A 363 5.19 -6.65 13.45
N LYS A 364 4.02 -6.31 12.88
CA LYS A 364 3.86 -5.16 12.00
C LYS A 364 4.05 -3.81 12.72
N ARG A 365 3.68 -3.72 14.01
CA ARG A 365 3.58 -2.41 14.69
C ARG A 365 4.93 -1.77 14.93
N PHE A 366 6.02 -2.55 14.84
CA PHE A 366 7.37 -2.02 14.92
C PHE A 366 7.72 -1.19 13.68
N SER A 367 7.38 -1.67 12.48
CA SER A 367 7.77 -1.06 11.21
C SER A 367 6.78 -0.03 10.68
N GLU A 368 5.52 -0.12 11.06
CA GLU A 368 4.45 0.77 10.59
C GLU A 368 3.71 1.43 11.75
N ASN A 369 3.26 2.67 11.52
CA ASN A 369 2.40 3.39 12.45
C ASN A 369 0.93 3.08 12.11
N ALA A 370 0.25 2.35 12.99
CA ALA A 370 -1.09 1.83 12.73
C ALA A 370 -2.12 2.93 12.44
N LEU A 371 -2.10 4.04 13.20
CA LEU A 371 -3.02 5.16 12.97
C LEU A 371 -2.76 5.88 11.65
N LEU A 372 -1.49 6.16 11.33
CA LEU A 372 -1.10 6.82 10.08
C LEU A 372 -1.52 5.98 8.86
N LYS A 373 -1.31 4.65 8.92
CA LYS A 373 -1.73 3.72 7.87
C LYS A 373 -3.24 3.56 7.76
N SER A 374 -3.93 3.51 8.90
CA SER A 374 -5.40 3.47 8.91
C SER A 374 -5.99 4.74 8.28
N TRP A 375 -5.39 5.91 8.53
CA TRP A 375 -5.76 7.16 7.86
C TRP A 375 -5.48 7.13 6.35
N GLU A 376 -4.29 6.71 5.91
CA GLU A 376 -3.94 6.57 4.49
C GLU A 376 -4.96 5.70 3.74
N TYR A 377 -5.36 4.56 4.30
CA TYR A 377 -6.32 3.66 3.66
C TYR A 377 -7.76 4.14 3.74
N THR A 378 -8.09 4.92 4.78
CA THR A 378 -9.36 5.64 4.82
C THR A 378 -9.41 6.69 3.72
N LEU A 379 -8.33 7.45 3.52
CA LEU A 379 -8.19 8.40 2.42
C LEU A 379 -8.29 7.71 1.05
N ALA A 380 -7.65 6.55 0.88
CA ALA A 380 -7.70 5.75 -0.35
C ALA A 380 -9.12 5.37 -0.76
N SER A 381 -10.04 5.22 0.21
CA SER A 381 -11.44 4.89 -0.07
C SER A 381 -12.20 6.00 -0.80
N PHE A 382 -11.69 7.24 -0.84
CA PHE A 382 -12.25 8.32 -1.66
C PHE A 382 -11.95 8.18 -3.16
N SER A 383 -11.08 7.25 -3.57
CA SER A 383 -10.73 7.04 -4.98
C SER A 383 -11.80 6.28 -5.77
N GLU A 384 -12.65 5.50 -5.12
CA GLU A 384 -13.71 4.71 -5.76
C GLU A 384 -15.06 5.38 -5.48
N ASN A 385 -15.33 6.41 -6.28
CA ASN A 385 -16.59 7.16 -6.24
C ASN A 385 -17.36 7.04 -7.56
N LYS A 386 -17.02 6.04 -8.37
CA LYS A 386 -17.79 5.73 -9.59
C LYS A 386 -19.08 5.07 -9.13
N THR A 387 -20.11 5.86 -8.82
CA THR A 387 -21.47 5.40 -8.48
C THR A 387 -22.02 4.36 -9.46
N GLY A 388 -21.49 4.31 -10.69
CA GLY A 388 -21.80 3.28 -11.68
C GLY A 388 -21.15 1.91 -11.47
N PHE A 389 -20.01 1.80 -10.79
CA PHE A 389 -19.30 0.51 -10.67
C PHE A 389 -19.96 -0.43 -9.66
N THR A 390 -20.25 0.02 -8.43
CA THR A 390 -21.00 -0.76 -7.42
C THR A 390 -22.32 -1.24 -7.98
N ARG A 391 -23.05 -0.29 -8.58
CA ARG A 391 -24.34 -0.52 -9.22
C ARG A 391 -24.22 -1.58 -10.30
N TRP A 392 -23.24 -1.46 -11.20
CA TRP A 392 -23.01 -2.44 -12.26
C TRP A 392 -22.57 -3.82 -11.73
N ASN A 393 -21.67 -3.86 -10.75
CA ASN A 393 -21.16 -5.09 -10.16
C ASN A 393 -22.27 -5.85 -9.42
N LEU A 394 -23.11 -5.15 -8.66
CA LEU A 394 -24.31 -5.73 -8.05
C LEU A 394 -25.33 -6.16 -9.10
N TYR A 395 -25.69 -5.28 -10.03
CA TYR A 395 -26.65 -5.58 -11.10
C TYR A 395 -26.30 -6.87 -11.84
N ARG A 396 -25.02 -7.03 -12.17
CA ARG A 396 -24.52 -8.21 -12.88
C ARG A 396 -24.37 -9.43 -12.00
N SER A 397 -23.77 -9.30 -10.82
CA SER A 397 -23.54 -10.46 -9.94
C SER A 397 -24.86 -11.07 -9.46
N LEU A 398 -25.89 -10.25 -9.24
CA LEU A 398 -27.23 -10.68 -8.86
C LEU A 398 -28.05 -11.23 -10.05
N GLY A 399 -27.69 -10.84 -11.27
CA GLY A 399 -28.30 -11.33 -12.51
C GLY A 399 -29.72 -10.86 -12.70
N PHE A 400 -29.91 -9.54 -12.86
CA PHE A 400 -31.24 -8.92 -13.04
C PHE A 400 -31.84 -9.07 -14.44
N ARG A 401 -31.16 -9.75 -15.37
CA ARG A 401 -31.74 -10.07 -16.68
C ARG A 401 -32.66 -11.29 -16.57
N SER A 402 -33.77 -11.28 -17.30
CA SER A 402 -34.77 -12.36 -17.31
C SER A 402 -34.21 -13.69 -17.83
N GLU A 403 -33.19 -13.65 -18.68
CA GLU A 403 -32.61 -14.84 -19.32
C GLU A 403 -31.44 -15.44 -18.53
N GLU A 404 -31.02 -14.81 -17.43
CA GLU A 404 -29.87 -15.27 -16.66
C GLU A 404 -30.26 -16.36 -15.67
N PRO A 405 -29.81 -17.62 -15.88
CA PRO A 405 -30.22 -18.74 -15.04
C PRO A 405 -29.72 -18.57 -13.61
N LEU A 406 -30.57 -18.91 -12.64
CA LEU A 406 -30.34 -18.72 -11.21
C LEU A 406 -29.96 -17.26 -10.89
N GLY A 407 -30.56 -16.32 -11.63
CA GLY A 407 -30.49 -14.88 -11.41
C GLY A 407 -31.77 -14.37 -10.76
N ILE A 408 -31.69 -13.19 -10.14
CA ILE A 408 -32.87 -12.51 -9.57
C ILE A 408 -33.86 -12.13 -10.67
N GLY A 409 -33.38 -11.77 -11.86
CA GLY A 409 -34.23 -11.45 -13.02
C GLY A 409 -35.09 -12.63 -13.45
N GLU A 410 -34.50 -13.83 -13.61
CA GLU A 410 -35.26 -15.05 -13.91
C GLU A 410 -36.30 -15.35 -12.82
N CYS A 411 -35.93 -15.18 -11.55
CA CYS A 411 -36.84 -15.38 -10.41
C CYS A 411 -38.08 -14.47 -10.50
N ILE A 412 -37.86 -13.16 -10.69
CA ILE A 412 -38.94 -12.18 -10.82
C ILE A 412 -39.79 -12.51 -12.05
N ALA A 413 -39.17 -12.76 -13.20
CA ALA A 413 -39.88 -13.07 -14.44
C ALA A 413 -40.73 -14.33 -14.33
N SER A 414 -40.23 -15.38 -13.65
CA SER A 414 -40.95 -16.62 -13.42
C SER A 414 -42.19 -16.41 -12.54
N GLU A 415 -42.08 -15.68 -11.44
CA GLU A 415 -43.24 -15.40 -10.57
C GLU A 415 -44.26 -14.47 -11.24
N LEU A 416 -43.80 -13.42 -11.94
CA LEU A 416 -44.68 -12.55 -12.72
C LEU A 416 -45.43 -13.32 -13.82
N LYS A 417 -44.77 -14.28 -14.47
CA LYS A 417 -45.39 -15.11 -15.50
C LYS A 417 -46.53 -15.96 -14.92
N LYS A 418 -46.34 -16.57 -13.75
CA LYS A 418 -47.40 -17.34 -13.07
C LYS A 418 -48.60 -16.44 -12.72
N LEU A 419 -48.35 -15.28 -12.13
CA LEU A 419 -49.40 -14.31 -11.78
C LEU A 419 -50.15 -13.79 -13.02
N LEU A 420 -49.43 -13.55 -14.12
CA LEU A 420 -50.03 -13.12 -15.38
C LEU A 420 -50.87 -14.23 -16.01
N GLU A 421 -50.44 -15.50 -15.95
CA GLU A 421 -51.22 -16.66 -16.39
C GLU A 421 -52.52 -16.80 -15.58
N GLU A 422 -52.46 -16.63 -14.24
CA GLU A 422 -53.63 -16.64 -13.37
C GLU A 422 -54.62 -15.50 -13.68
N GLU A 423 -54.14 -14.28 -13.91
CA GLU A 423 -55.02 -13.16 -14.29
C GLU A 423 -55.58 -13.32 -15.70
N ASN A 424 -54.82 -13.87 -16.66
CA ASN A 424 -55.33 -14.16 -17.99
C ASN A 424 -56.46 -15.21 -17.97
N LEU A 425 -56.38 -16.21 -17.08
CA LEU A 425 -57.48 -17.16 -16.85
C LEU A 425 -58.73 -16.45 -16.32
N LYS A 426 -58.58 -15.56 -15.33
CA LYS A 426 -59.71 -14.77 -14.80
C LYS A 426 -60.31 -13.83 -15.83
N ILE A 427 -59.49 -13.24 -16.71
CA ILE A 427 -59.95 -12.45 -17.85
C ILE A 427 -60.82 -13.31 -18.76
N GLN A 428 -60.36 -14.53 -19.08
CA GLN A 428 -61.11 -15.45 -19.95
C GLN A 428 -62.45 -15.86 -19.31
N GLU A 429 -62.44 -16.26 -18.03
CA GLU A 429 -63.66 -16.60 -17.28
C GLU A 429 -64.64 -15.40 -17.23
N SER A 430 -64.14 -14.20 -16.89
CA SER A 430 -64.95 -12.99 -16.84
C SER A 430 -65.49 -12.58 -18.21
N GLN A 431 -64.72 -12.82 -19.28
CA GLN A 431 -65.12 -12.53 -20.65
C GLN A 431 -66.21 -13.51 -21.12
N ASP A 432 -66.08 -14.80 -20.80
CA ASP A 432 -67.08 -15.81 -21.11
C ASP A 432 -68.42 -15.52 -20.39
N GLU A 433 -68.37 -15.14 -19.11
CA GLU A 433 -69.56 -14.70 -18.35
C GLU A 433 -70.17 -13.41 -18.91
N TYR A 434 -69.33 -12.42 -19.24
CA TYR A 434 -69.74 -11.17 -19.87
C TYR A 434 -70.48 -11.41 -21.19
N ASP A 435 -69.96 -12.28 -22.05
CA ASP A 435 -70.55 -12.59 -23.36
C ASP A 435 -71.89 -13.33 -23.21
N GLN A 436 -72.01 -14.22 -22.22
CA GLN A 436 -73.28 -14.90 -21.91
C GLN A 436 -74.36 -13.92 -21.44
N VAL A 437 -74.03 -13.01 -20.51
CA VAL A 437 -74.98 -11.99 -20.01
C VAL A 437 -75.33 -11.00 -21.12
N TYR A 438 -74.37 -10.60 -21.96
CA TYR A 438 -74.61 -9.72 -23.11
C TYR A 438 -75.58 -10.34 -24.12
N ALA A 439 -75.39 -11.62 -24.46
CA ALA A 439 -76.31 -12.36 -25.34
C ALA A 439 -77.73 -12.41 -24.75
N HIS A 440 -77.84 -12.61 -23.43
CA HIS A 440 -79.12 -12.64 -22.71
C HIS A 440 -79.82 -11.27 -22.71
N ILE A 441 -79.07 -10.18 -22.52
CA ILE A 441 -79.58 -8.80 -22.63
C ILE A 441 -80.10 -8.55 -24.05
N LYS A 442 -79.35 -8.93 -25.10
CA LYS A 442 -79.79 -8.76 -26.49
C LYS A 442 -81.05 -9.54 -26.81
N TYR A 443 -81.17 -10.75 -26.27
CA TYR A 443 -82.38 -11.55 -26.36
C TYR A 443 -83.57 -10.85 -25.68
N LEU A 444 -83.41 -10.36 -24.45
CA LEU A 444 -84.44 -9.60 -23.72
C LEU A 444 -84.83 -8.30 -24.45
N GLU A 445 -83.89 -7.54 -25.02
CA GLU A 445 -84.17 -6.34 -25.83
C GLU A 445 -85.06 -6.65 -27.03
N THR A 446 -84.78 -7.76 -27.70
CA THR A 446 -85.55 -8.21 -28.86
C THR A 446 -86.95 -8.66 -28.45
N ARG A 447 -87.07 -9.36 -27.32
CA ARG A 447 -88.33 -9.88 -26.79
C ARG A 447 -89.24 -8.79 -26.22
N ILE A 448 -88.68 -7.76 -25.59
CA ILE A 448 -89.42 -6.57 -25.12
C ILE A 448 -90.09 -5.83 -26.29
N ARG A 449 -89.46 -5.80 -27.49
CA ARG A 449 -90.03 -5.16 -28.69
C ARG A 449 -91.26 -5.87 -29.26
N SER A 450 -91.46 -7.14 -28.92
CA SER A 450 -92.53 -8.01 -29.44
C SER A 450 -93.54 -8.47 -28.37
N ALA A 451 -93.43 -7.98 -27.14
CA ALA A 451 -94.21 -8.47 -25.99
C ALA A 451 -95.51 -7.68 -25.76
N SER A 452 -96.50 -8.33 -25.13
CA SER A 452 -97.75 -7.72 -24.68
C SER A 452 -97.54 -6.76 -23.47
N GLU A 453 -98.47 -5.85 -23.22
CA GLU A 453 -98.32 -4.74 -22.25
C GLU A 453 -98.04 -5.22 -20.80
N THR A 454 -98.59 -6.37 -20.40
CA THR A 454 -98.36 -7.01 -19.08
C THR A 454 -97.04 -7.77 -19.02
N GLU A 455 -96.64 -8.46 -20.08
CA GLU A 455 -95.38 -9.21 -20.19
C GLU A 455 -94.16 -8.26 -20.26
N ALA A 456 -94.35 -7.08 -20.85
CA ALA A 456 -93.33 -6.04 -20.97
C ALA A 456 -92.89 -5.46 -19.62
N GLN A 457 -93.74 -5.41 -18.59
CA GLN A 457 -93.36 -4.94 -17.26
C GLN A 457 -92.40 -5.90 -16.57
N TRP A 458 -92.66 -7.21 -16.64
CA TRP A 458 -91.79 -8.23 -16.07
C TRP A 458 -90.44 -8.30 -16.82
N LEU A 459 -90.47 -8.31 -18.15
CA LEU A 459 -89.25 -8.28 -18.97
C LEU A 459 -88.39 -7.04 -18.73
N LYS A 460 -88.99 -5.87 -18.46
CA LYS A 460 -88.25 -4.65 -18.08
C LYS A 460 -87.52 -4.79 -16.74
N SER A 461 -88.15 -5.41 -15.76
CA SER A 461 -87.53 -5.68 -14.45
C SER A 461 -86.35 -6.65 -14.60
N GLU A 462 -86.50 -7.74 -15.36
CA GLU A 462 -85.42 -8.71 -15.57
C GLU A 462 -84.28 -8.12 -16.42
N TYR A 463 -84.61 -7.31 -17.43
CA TYR A 463 -83.63 -6.53 -18.19
C TYR A 463 -82.81 -5.60 -17.30
N GLN A 464 -83.45 -4.88 -16.35
CA GLN A 464 -82.73 -4.02 -15.41
C GLN A 464 -81.77 -4.82 -14.52
N THR A 465 -82.18 -5.98 -14.01
CA THR A 465 -81.31 -6.86 -13.21
C THR A 465 -80.11 -7.35 -14.02
N ARG A 466 -80.34 -7.89 -15.22
CA ARG A 466 -79.25 -8.37 -16.09
C ARG A 466 -78.33 -7.25 -16.57
N ARG A 467 -78.87 -6.05 -16.79
CA ARG A 467 -78.08 -4.86 -17.14
C ARG A 467 -77.15 -4.44 -16.00
N ASN A 468 -77.61 -4.50 -14.75
CA ASN A 468 -76.75 -4.21 -13.58
C ASN A 468 -75.64 -5.28 -13.43
N GLU A 469 -75.98 -6.55 -13.65
CA GLU A 469 -75.01 -7.66 -13.68
C GLU A 469 -73.97 -7.47 -14.79
N PHE A 470 -74.40 -7.08 -15.99
CA PHE A 470 -73.50 -6.77 -17.11
C PHE A 470 -72.50 -5.67 -16.78
N TYR A 471 -72.94 -4.54 -16.22
CA TYR A 471 -72.00 -3.47 -15.83
C TYR A 471 -71.07 -3.89 -14.69
N THR A 472 -71.54 -4.78 -13.81
CA THR A 472 -70.69 -5.36 -12.75
C THR A 472 -69.59 -6.24 -13.35
N LEU A 473 -69.96 -7.13 -14.27
CA LEU A 473 -69.01 -7.99 -15.00
C LEU A 473 -68.06 -7.18 -15.90
N GLU A 474 -68.55 -6.12 -16.55
CA GLU A 474 -67.70 -5.18 -17.29
C GLU A 474 -66.63 -4.55 -16.40
N THR A 475 -67.02 -4.13 -15.20
CA THR A 475 -66.12 -3.55 -14.21
C THR A 475 -65.08 -4.57 -13.73
N ILE A 476 -65.51 -5.80 -13.44
CA ILE A 476 -64.64 -6.92 -13.01
C ILE A 476 -63.64 -7.27 -14.12
N ARG A 477 -64.11 -7.44 -15.36
CA ARG A 477 -63.28 -7.73 -16.53
C ARG A 477 -62.25 -6.62 -16.78
N ASN A 478 -62.69 -5.37 -16.78
CA ASN A 478 -61.80 -4.23 -16.99
C ASN A 478 -60.75 -4.13 -15.87
N ARG A 479 -61.11 -4.48 -14.63
CA ARG A 479 -60.17 -4.58 -13.51
C ARG A 479 -59.11 -5.66 -13.74
N HIS A 480 -59.49 -6.85 -14.22
CA HIS A 480 -58.54 -7.92 -14.54
C HIS A 480 -57.61 -7.54 -15.71
N HIS A 481 -58.13 -6.93 -16.78
CA HIS A 481 -57.30 -6.40 -17.87
C HIS A 481 -56.30 -5.35 -17.38
N TYR A 482 -56.74 -4.43 -16.52
CA TYR A 482 -55.86 -3.44 -15.90
C TYR A 482 -54.76 -4.12 -15.08
N ARG A 483 -55.11 -5.10 -14.23
CA ARG A 483 -54.12 -5.85 -13.43
C ARG A 483 -53.12 -6.61 -14.31
N ALA A 484 -53.56 -7.30 -15.34
CA ALA A 484 -52.68 -8.01 -16.27
C ALA A 484 -51.70 -7.05 -17.00
N SER A 485 -52.18 -5.88 -17.43
CA SER A 485 -51.34 -4.85 -18.04
C SER A 485 -50.31 -4.28 -17.06
N ALA A 486 -50.66 -4.13 -15.78
CA ALA A 486 -49.73 -3.68 -14.75
C ALA A 486 -48.66 -4.74 -14.46
N LEU A 487 -49.04 -6.01 -14.31
CA LEU A 487 -48.12 -7.14 -14.11
C LEU A 487 -47.10 -7.26 -15.25
N ALA A 488 -47.53 -7.07 -16.50
CA ALA A 488 -46.65 -7.11 -17.67
C ALA A 488 -45.53 -6.05 -17.63
N ASN A 489 -45.79 -4.89 -17.02
CA ASN A 489 -44.82 -3.81 -16.89
C ASN A 489 -44.05 -3.85 -15.55
N MET A 490 -44.44 -4.71 -14.61
CA MET A 490 -43.94 -4.72 -13.24
C MET A 490 -42.47 -5.13 -13.15
N PHE A 491 -41.99 -5.99 -14.04
CA PHE A 491 -40.58 -6.43 -14.08
C PHE A 491 -39.61 -5.24 -14.11
N ASN A 492 -39.77 -4.35 -15.09
CA ASN A 492 -38.87 -3.21 -15.27
C ASN A 492 -38.93 -2.24 -14.08
N LYS A 493 -40.10 -2.08 -13.46
CA LYS A 493 -40.29 -1.23 -12.28
C LYS A 493 -39.54 -1.78 -11.06
N ILE A 494 -39.67 -3.08 -10.79
CA ILE A 494 -38.96 -3.74 -9.67
C ILE A 494 -37.44 -3.66 -9.88
N VAL A 495 -36.96 -3.99 -11.09
CA VAL A 495 -35.52 -3.93 -11.41
C VAL A 495 -34.99 -2.50 -11.27
N HIS A 496 -35.72 -1.51 -11.80
CA HIS A 496 -35.33 -0.11 -11.70
C HIS A 496 -35.29 0.39 -10.26
N PHE A 497 -36.27 -0.01 -9.43
CA PHE A 497 -36.30 0.31 -8.01
C PHE A 497 -35.05 -0.20 -7.29
N TYR A 498 -34.72 -1.50 -7.39
CA TYR A 498 -33.54 -2.04 -6.71
C TYR A 498 -32.23 -1.42 -7.19
N ASP A 499 -32.14 -1.14 -8.49
CA ASP A 499 -30.99 -0.49 -9.09
C ASP A 499 -30.76 0.95 -8.56
N GLN A 500 -31.84 1.68 -8.27
CA GLN A 500 -31.77 2.97 -7.57
C GLN A 500 -31.41 2.85 -6.09
N GLN A 501 -31.77 1.73 -5.43
CA GLN A 501 -31.52 1.53 -4.00
C GLN A 501 -30.06 1.12 -3.69
N PHE A 502 -29.33 0.53 -4.65
CA PHE A 502 -27.97 0.02 -4.38
C PHE A 502 -27.02 1.04 -3.74
N PRO A 503 -26.88 2.29 -4.19
CA PRO A 503 -25.94 3.25 -3.60
C PRO A 503 -26.26 3.62 -2.13
N TYR A 504 -27.52 3.46 -1.70
CA TYR A 504 -27.95 3.72 -0.33
C TYR A 504 -27.60 2.57 0.61
N TYR A 505 -27.57 1.34 0.09
CA TYR A 505 -27.35 0.13 0.88
C TYR A 505 -25.96 -0.48 0.71
N PHE A 506 -25.25 -0.17 -0.37
CA PHE A 506 -23.94 -0.72 -0.68
C PHE A 506 -22.98 0.35 -1.18
N GLN A 507 -21.70 0.17 -0.89
CA GLN A 507 -20.61 1.04 -1.36
C GLN A 507 -19.31 0.25 -1.33
N GLU A 508 -18.34 0.59 -2.17
CA GLU A 508 -16.99 0.06 -2.02
C GLU A 508 -16.11 0.94 -1.16
N ILE A 509 -15.20 0.28 -0.45
CA ILE A 509 -14.09 0.93 0.23
C ILE A 509 -12.80 0.22 -0.15
N TYR A 510 -11.69 0.96 -0.06
CA TYR A 510 -10.38 0.36 -0.23
C TYR A 510 -10.10 -0.62 0.93
N ASP A 511 -9.58 -1.80 0.60
CA ASP A 511 -9.17 -2.81 1.58
C ASP A 511 -7.76 -3.32 1.23
N PRO A 512 -6.74 -2.95 2.02
CA PRO A 512 -5.35 -3.37 1.78
C PRO A 512 -5.13 -4.87 1.95
N ASP A 513 -6.05 -5.61 2.57
CA ASP A 513 -5.89 -7.05 2.82
C ASP A 513 -6.34 -7.92 1.64
N ILE A 514 -6.94 -7.34 0.60
CA ILE A 514 -7.41 -8.08 -0.59
C ILE A 514 -6.28 -8.40 -1.57
N SER A 515 -5.23 -7.58 -1.68
CA SER A 515 -4.22 -7.68 -2.74
C SER A 515 -3.67 -9.11 -2.89
N VAL A 516 -4.01 -9.76 -4.01
CA VAL A 516 -3.99 -11.23 -4.14
C VAL A 516 -2.63 -11.80 -4.57
N GLU A 517 -1.76 -10.99 -5.17
CA GLU A 517 -0.45 -11.45 -5.62
C GLU A 517 0.67 -10.69 -4.89
N VAL A 518 1.55 -11.46 -4.25
CA VAL A 518 2.85 -10.99 -3.75
C VAL A 518 3.73 -10.70 -4.97
N LYS A 519 3.43 -9.60 -5.68
CA LYS A 519 4.37 -9.01 -6.62
C LYS A 519 5.38 -8.18 -5.84
N ASP A 520 6.57 -8.04 -6.41
CA ASP A 520 7.57 -7.13 -5.87
C ASP A 520 6.95 -5.73 -5.68
N ILE A 521 7.29 -5.02 -4.61
CA ILE A 521 6.72 -3.69 -4.26
C ILE A 521 6.93 -2.69 -5.40
N TYR A 522 7.90 -2.95 -6.27
CA TYR A 522 8.25 -2.14 -7.43
C TYR A 522 7.42 -2.45 -8.70
N ASN A 523 6.67 -3.56 -8.69
CA ASN A 523 5.65 -3.90 -9.67
C ASN A 523 4.29 -3.66 -9.02
N ASP A 524 3.78 -2.42 -9.14
CA ASP A 524 2.53 -2.01 -8.50
C ASP A 524 1.40 -3.02 -8.74
N SER A 525 0.90 -3.58 -7.63
CA SER A 525 -0.27 -4.43 -7.63
C SER A 525 -1.53 -3.57 -7.73
N PRO A 526 -2.60 -4.05 -8.40
CA PRO A 526 -3.88 -3.37 -8.37
C PRO A 526 -4.40 -3.21 -6.94
N ALA A 527 -5.22 -2.19 -6.72
CA ALA A 527 -5.78 -1.87 -5.42
C ALA A 527 -6.96 -2.78 -5.11
N GLY A 528 -7.01 -3.30 -3.88
CA GLY A 528 -8.10 -4.12 -3.40
C GLY A 528 -9.29 -3.27 -2.94
N PHE A 529 -10.50 -3.61 -3.41
CA PHE A 529 -11.73 -2.96 -2.98
C PHE A 529 -12.72 -4.00 -2.45
N ARG A 530 -13.42 -3.62 -1.36
CA ARG A 530 -14.41 -4.45 -0.69
C ARG A 530 -15.77 -3.75 -0.66
N LEU A 531 -16.82 -4.52 -0.90
CA LEU A 531 -18.18 -4.07 -0.71
C LEU A 531 -18.53 -3.98 0.78
N VAL A 532 -19.12 -2.86 1.19
CA VAL A 532 -19.72 -2.66 2.51
C VAL A 532 -21.23 -2.63 2.40
N TYR A 533 -21.92 -3.11 3.45
CA TYR A 533 -23.35 -2.98 3.64
C TYR A 533 -23.68 -1.85 4.60
N LYS A 534 -24.56 -0.94 4.16
CA LYS A 534 -24.87 0.35 4.81
C LYS A 534 -26.15 0.31 5.65
N TYR A 535 -27.00 -0.71 5.49
CA TYR A 535 -28.33 -0.79 6.13
C TYR A 535 -29.24 0.42 5.83
N GLY A 536 -29.06 1.09 4.69
CA GLY A 536 -29.75 2.35 4.37
C GLY A 536 -29.33 3.55 5.23
N ARG A 537 -28.24 3.44 6.01
CA ARG A 537 -27.78 4.48 6.93
C ARG A 537 -26.72 5.37 6.29
N SER A 538 -26.81 6.67 6.54
CA SER A 538 -25.78 7.65 6.18
C SER A 538 -24.54 7.60 7.09
N ASN A 539 -24.64 6.99 8.27
CA ASN A 539 -23.53 6.89 9.22
C ASN A 539 -22.56 5.76 8.87
N SER A 540 -21.43 6.09 8.26
CA SER A 540 -20.45 5.10 7.81
C SER A 540 -19.73 4.32 8.91
N ALA A 541 -19.65 4.85 10.13
CA ALA A 541 -19.06 4.12 11.26
C ALA A 541 -19.81 2.83 11.62
N GLN A 542 -21.04 2.66 11.11
CA GLN A 542 -21.87 1.48 11.33
C GLN A 542 -21.94 0.54 10.12
N TRP A 543 -21.26 0.88 9.02
CA TRP A 543 -21.24 0.04 7.83
C TRP A 543 -20.41 -1.22 8.08
N ILE A 544 -20.83 -2.33 7.49
CA ILE A 544 -20.17 -3.63 7.68
C ILE A 544 -19.51 -4.08 6.40
N MET A 545 -18.21 -4.36 6.49
CA MET A 545 -17.43 -4.97 5.41
C MET A 545 -17.87 -6.41 5.16
N ILE A 546 -18.13 -6.75 3.90
CA ILE A 546 -18.50 -8.10 3.50
C ILE A 546 -17.22 -8.91 3.22
N LYS A 547 -16.87 -9.83 4.13
CA LYS A 547 -15.58 -10.55 4.07
C LYS A 547 -15.64 -11.84 3.26
N ASN A 548 -16.80 -12.49 3.24
CA ASN A 548 -16.99 -13.82 2.67
C ASN A 548 -18.39 -13.97 2.07
N GLY A 549 -18.65 -15.15 1.49
CA GLY A 549 -19.92 -15.45 0.83
C GLY A 549 -21.11 -15.46 1.79
N ASP A 550 -20.94 -15.93 3.02
CA ASP A 550 -22.04 -15.99 4.00
C ASP A 550 -22.49 -14.57 4.39
N GLU A 551 -21.54 -13.69 4.67
CA GLU A 551 -21.81 -12.27 4.97
C GLU A 551 -22.43 -11.55 3.76
N TYR A 552 -22.07 -11.95 2.53
CA TYR A 552 -22.68 -11.43 1.31
C TYR A 552 -24.16 -11.83 1.20
N ILE A 553 -24.46 -13.11 1.43
CA ILE A 553 -25.84 -13.64 1.43
C ILE A 553 -26.67 -12.99 2.54
N GLU A 554 -26.11 -12.79 3.73
CA GLU A 554 -26.78 -12.11 4.85
C GLU A 554 -27.08 -10.65 4.51
N ALA A 555 -26.11 -9.91 3.95
CA ALA A 555 -26.31 -8.53 3.50
C ALA A 555 -27.43 -8.42 2.44
N LEU A 556 -27.45 -9.33 1.46
CA LEU A 556 -28.51 -9.36 0.45
C LEU A 556 -29.87 -9.72 1.05
N THR A 557 -29.93 -10.71 1.95
CA THR A 557 -31.16 -11.09 2.65
C THR A 557 -31.74 -9.89 3.40
N ASN A 558 -30.90 -9.16 4.13
CA ASN A 558 -31.31 -7.95 4.85
C ASN A 558 -31.75 -6.84 3.89
N PHE A 559 -31.06 -6.66 2.76
CA PHE A 559 -31.41 -5.66 1.75
C PHE A 559 -32.81 -5.87 1.17
N PHE A 560 -33.09 -7.07 0.64
CA PHE A 560 -34.40 -7.38 0.04
C PHE A 560 -35.53 -7.33 1.06
N TYR A 561 -35.28 -7.74 2.30
CA TYR A 561 -36.25 -7.65 3.38
C TYR A 561 -36.54 -6.20 3.80
N GLN A 562 -35.50 -5.35 3.94
CA GLN A 562 -35.69 -3.97 4.38
C GLN A 562 -36.36 -3.08 3.33
N THR A 563 -36.10 -3.36 2.05
CA THR A 563 -36.64 -2.59 0.92
C THR A 563 -38.04 -3.04 0.49
N GLU A 564 -38.57 -4.14 1.04
CA GLU A 564 -39.92 -4.65 0.73
C GLU A 564 -41.00 -3.60 1.00
N ASN A 565 -40.97 -2.96 2.17
CA ASN A 565 -41.94 -1.92 2.53
C ASN A 565 -41.83 -0.65 1.68
N GLU A 566 -40.63 -0.36 1.14
CA GLU A 566 -40.43 0.79 0.26
C GLU A 566 -40.93 0.48 -1.16
N LEU A 567 -40.76 -0.77 -1.61
CA LEU A 567 -41.24 -1.25 -2.90
C LEU A 567 -42.78 -1.28 -2.96
N THR A 568 -43.46 -1.69 -1.88
CA THR A 568 -44.93 -1.72 -1.82
C THR A 568 -45.57 -0.33 -1.79
N ARG A 569 -44.83 0.68 -1.34
CA ARG A 569 -45.29 2.08 -1.25
C ARG A 569 -45.10 2.90 -2.54
N LEU A 570 -44.59 2.29 -3.61
CA LEU A 570 -44.55 2.95 -4.90
C LEU A 570 -45.98 3.19 -5.37
N GLU A 571 -46.35 4.46 -5.66
CA GLU A 571 -47.70 4.84 -6.13
C GLU A 571 -48.18 3.96 -7.30
N GLU A 572 -47.25 3.53 -8.15
CA GLU A 572 -47.54 2.70 -9.31
C GLU A 572 -47.80 1.21 -9.00
N LEU A 573 -47.57 0.76 -7.77
CA LEU A 573 -47.64 -0.64 -7.32
C LEU A 573 -48.50 -0.85 -6.06
N GLU A 574 -49.19 0.19 -5.57
CA GLU A 574 -49.96 0.18 -4.31
C GLU A 574 -51.02 -0.96 -4.26
N ASP A 575 -51.60 -1.34 -5.40
CA ASP A 575 -52.61 -2.41 -5.52
C ASP A 575 -52.05 -3.86 -5.59
N PHE A 576 -50.74 -4.04 -5.40
CA PHE A 576 -50.01 -5.31 -5.63
C PHE A 576 -49.19 -5.80 -4.42
N GLU A 577 -49.52 -5.38 -3.20
CA GLU A 577 -48.74 -5.73 -1.99
C GLU A 577 -48.51 -7.24 -1.82
N ASN A 578 -49.55 -8.06 -2.05
CA ASN A 578 -49.47 -9.52 -1.91
C ASN A 578 -48.54 -10.13 -2.98
N GLU A 579 -48.68 -9.71 -4.23
CA GLU A 579 -47.84 -10.16 -5.34
C GLU A 579 -46.37 -9.78 -5.12
N LEU A 580 -46.11 -8.56 -4.61
CA LEU A 580 -44.76 -8.11 -4.29
C LEU A 580 -44.14 -8.93 -3.16
N SER A 581 -44.89 -9.26 -2.10
CA SER A 581 -44.41 -10.09 -1.00
C SER A 581 -44.09 -11.53 -1.43
N LEU A 582 -44.86 -12.09 -2.38
CA LEU A 582 -44.55 -13.37 -3.04
C LEU A 582 -43.24 -13.32 -3.83
N ILE A 583 -43.03 -12.26 -4.62
CA ILE A 583 -41.79 -12.07 -5.39
C ILE A 583 -40.59 -11.92 -4.46
N VAL A 584 -40.68 -11.09 -3.42
CA VAL A 584 -39.60 -10.88 -2.43
C VAL A 584 -39.29 -12.19 -1.70
N SER A 585 -40.32 -12.95 -1.30
CA SER A 585 -40.16 -14.26 -0.68
C SER A 585 -39.43 -15.25 -1.58
N ALA A 586 -39.76 -15.28 -2.88
CA ALA A 586 -39.08 -16.12 -3.86
C ALA A 586 -37.59 -15.72 -4.03
N ILE A 587 -37.31 -14.41 -4.07
CA ILE A 587 -35.94 -13.88 -4.11
C ILE A 587 -35.14 -14.33 -2.88
N LEU A 588 -35.70 -14.20 -1.68
CA LEU A 588 -35.04 -14.61 -0.43
C LEU A 588 -34.74 -16.12 -0.39
N GLN A 589 -35.65 -16.95 -0.91
CA GLN A 589 -35.43 -18.39 -1.03
C GLN A 589 -34.33 -18.72 -2.05
N LEU A 590 -34.25 -18.00 -3.17
CA LEU A 590 -33.20 -18.19 -4.18
C LEU A 590 -31.82 -17.83 -3.63
N ILE A 591 -31.69 -16.66 -2.99
CA ILE A 591 -30.39 -16.12 -2.53
C ILE A 591 -29.74 -17.04 -1.49
N ARG A 592 -30.54 -17.79 -0.70
CA ARG A 592 -30.04 -18.74 0.30
C ARG A 592 -29.51 -20.05 -0.28
N LYS A 593 -29.69 -20.32 -1.58
CA LYS A 593 -29.16 -21.53 -2.24
C LYS A 593 -27.66 -21.39 -2.52
N GLU A 594 -26.89 -22.45 -2.32
CA GLU A 594 -25.45 -22.44 -2.63
C GLU A 594 -25.17 -22.18 -4.12
N GLU A 595 -26.05 -22.67 -4.99
CA GLU A 595 -25.95 -22.51 -6.44
C GLU A 595 -26.03 -21.04 -6.85
N PHE A 596 -26.81 -20.22 -6.14
CA PHE A 596 -26.90 -18.78 -6.40
C PHE A 596 -25.55 -18.11 -6.19
N LEU A 597 -24.87 -18.38 -5.06
CA LEU A 597 -23.56 -17.82 -4.76
C LEU A 597 -22.50 -18.25 -5.79
N LYS A 598 -22.50 -19.53 -6.18
CA LYS A 598 -21.58 -20.06 -7.21
C LYS A 598 -21.78 -19.33 -8.54
N GLN A 599 -23.03 -19.10 -8.95
CA GLN A 599 -23.34 -18.37 -10.18
C GLN A 599 -23.06 -16.87 -10.08
N ALA A 600 -23.30 -16.24 -8.93
CA ALA A 600 -22.96 -14.82 -8.70
C ALA A 600 -21.45 -14.57 -8.86
N ILE A 601 -20.62 -15.47 -8.34
CA ILE A 601 -19.17 -15.45 -8.56
C ILE A 601 -18.85 -15.63 -10.05
N ALA A 602 -19.47 -16.61 -10.72
CA ALA A 602 -19.24 -16.84 -12.15
C ALA A 602 -19.62 -15.63 -13.02
N ARG A 603 -20.75 -14.95 -12.73
CA ARG A 603 -21.20 -13.72 -13.42
C ARG A 603 -20.21 -12.57 -13.20
N SER A 604 -19.69 -12.41 -11.98
CA SER A 604 -18.72 -11.36 -11.64
C SER A 604 -17.41 -11.52 -12.43
N LYS A 605 -16.94 -12.76 -12.61
CA LYS A 605 -15.71 -13.07 -13.37
C LYS A 605 -15.78 -12.81 -14.87
N LYS A 606 -16.98 -12.62 -15.45
CA LYS A 606 -17.11 -12.36 -16.90
C LYS A 606 -16.68 -10.93 -17.31
N GLY A 607 -16.19 -10.09 -16.39
CA GLY A 607 -15.68 -8.72 -16.60
C GLY A 607 -16.63 -7.64 -17.17
N ASN A 608 -16.46 -6.37 -16.82
CA ASN A 608 -17.13 -5.28 -17.54
C ASN A 608 -16.29 -4.98 -18.79
N PRO A 609 -16.86 -5.03 -20.02
CA PRO A 609 -16.12 -4.64 -21.22
C PRO A 609 -15.57 -3.20 -21.16
N ASN A 610 -16.14 -2.34 -20.31
CA ASN A 610 -15.73 -0.94 -20.15
C ASN A 610 -14.73 -0.68 -19.01
N THR A 611 -14.31 -1.70 -18.23
CA THR A 611 -13.25 -1.54 -17.22
C THR A 611 -12.07 -2.46 -17.53
N PRO A 612 -11.10 -1.99 -18.33
CA PRO A 612 -9.99 -2.83 -18.83
C PRO A 612 -9.02 -3.33 -17.75
N ASN A 613 -9.09 -2.83 -16.51
CA ASN A 613 -8.06 -3.03 -15.49
C ASN A 613 -8.49 -3.91 -14.29
N VAL A 614 -9.59 -4.66 -14.38
CA VAL A 614 -10.03 -5.55 -13.28
C VAL A 614 -9.45 -6.95 -13.46
N ASN A 615 -8.76 -7.48 -12.44
CA ASN A 615 -8.25 -8.87 -12.48
C ASN A 615 -9.40 -9.88 -12.27
N LEU A 616 -9.90 -10.41 -13.39
CA LEU A 616 -11.09 -11.29 -13.41
C LEU A 616 -10.91 -12.61 -12.68
N ASN A 617 -9.68 -13.09 -12.47
CA ASN A 617 -9.43 -14.41 -11.87
C ASN A 617 -9.79 -14.45 -10.38
N HIS A 618 -9.63 -13.31 -9.69
CA HIS A 618 -9.83 -13.19 -8.25
C HIS A 618 -11.06 -12.36 -7.85
N THR A 619 -11.76 -11.80 -8.84
CA THR A 619 -12.98 -11.02 -8.63
C THR A 619 -14.08 -11.88 -8.00
N LYS A 620 -14.63 -11.37 -6.89
CA LYS A 620 -15.82 -11.85 -6.19
C LYS A 620 -16.86 -10.72 -6.17
N PRO A 621 -18.17 -11.02 -6.02
CA PRO A 621 -19.20 -9.98 -5.95
C PRO A 621 -18.91 -8.91 -4.88
N TRP A 622 -18.27 -9.30 -3.78
CA TRP A 622 -17.97 -8.42 -2.63
C TRP A 622 -16.49 -7.98 -2.52
N ALA A 623 -15.61 -8.42 -3.42
CA ALA A 623 -14.18 -8.14 -3.34
C ALA A 623 -13.51 -8.24 -4.70
N TYR A 624 -12.78 -7.22 -5.12
CA TYR A 624 -12.10 -7.19 -6.42
C TYR A 624 -10.85 -6.31 -6.40
N ASP A 625 -10.03 -6.50 -7.43
CA ASP A 625 -8.81 -5.74 -7.67
C ASP A 625 -9.07 -4.74 -8.80
N SER A 626 -8.87 -3.45 -8.54
CA SER A 626 -9.17 -2.32 -9.45
C SER A 626 -8.07 -1.26 -9.40
N GLY A 627 -7.93 -0.47 -10.48
CA GLY A 627 -7.11 0.73 -10.47
C GLY A 627 -7.90 1.91 -9.92
N GLY A 628 -7.74 2.20 -8.63
CA GLY A 628 -8.13 3.49 -8.07
C GLY A 628 -7.38 4.62 -8.80
N THR A 629 -8.06 5.73 -9.09
CA THR A 629 -7.47 6.84 -9.85
C THR A 629 -7.20 8.02 -8.93
N MET A 630 -6.02 8.64 -9.07
CA MET A 630 -5.64 9.82 -8.29
C MET A 630 -6.56 11.01 -8.60
N GLU A 631 -7.10 11.11 -9.82
CA GLU A 631 -8.08 12.11 -10.24
C GLU A 631 -9.34 12.09 -9.38
N THR A 632 -9.95 10.91 -9.21
CA THR A 632 -11.19 10.74 -8.42
C THR A 632 -10.94 11.03 -6.95
N LEU A 633 -9.79 10.58 -6.41
CA LEU A 633 -9.41 10.85 -5.03
C LEU A 633 -9.26 12.35 -4.78
N ILE A 634 -8.46 13.04 -5.60
CA ILE A 634 -8.23 14.49 -5.46
C ILE A 634 -9.54 15.25 -5.58
N SER A 635 -10.35 14.95 -6.60
CA SER A 635 -11.61 15.65 -6.86
C SER A 635 -12.59 15.47 -5.70
N THR A 636 -12.68 14.26 -5.14
CA THR A 636 -13.58 13.98 -4.02
C THR A 636 -13.08 14.58 -2.71
N TYR A 637 -11.79 14.40 -2.40
CA TYR A 637 -11.21 14.82 -1.12
C TYR A 637 -11.10 16.35 -1.00
N TYR A 638 -10.63 17.02 -2.06
CA TYR A 638 -10.53 18.49 -2.13
C TYR A 638 -11.80 19.18 -2.61
N LYS A 639 -12.90 18.43 -2.78
CA LYS A 639 -14.24 18.96 -3.08
C LYS A 639 -14.28 19.80 -4.37
N ARG A 640 -13.73 19.25 -5.45
CA ARG A 640 -13.65 19.92 -6.74
C ARG A 640 -14.85 19.62 -7.62
N ASP A 641 -15.31 20.63 -8.35
CA ASP A 641 -16.39 20.48 -9.34
C ASP A 641 -15.96 19.71 -10.60
N GLY A 642 -14.66 19.69 -10.89
CA GLY A 642 -14.09 19.03 -12.05
C GLY A 642 -12.77 18.35 -11.74
N ASN A 643 -12.34 17.52 -12.70
CA ASN A 643 -11.05 16.84 -12.62
C ASN A 643 -9.90 17.85 -12.47
N PRO A 644 -8.85 17.51 -11.72
CA PRO A 644 -7.66 18.34 -11.64
C PRO A 644 -6.98 18.48 -13.00
N THR A 645 -6.25 19.58 -13.17
CA THR A 645 -5.52 19.93 -14.37
C THR A 645 -4.27 19.06 -14.48
N ILE A 646 -4.16 18.32 -15.59
CA ILE A 646 -3.05 17.41 -15.85
C ILE A 646 -2.45 17.73 -17.21
N ILE A 647 -1.12 17.77 -17.28
CA ILE A 647 -0.39 17.74 -18.55
C ILE A 647 0.19 16.33 -18.69
N SER A 648 -0.13 15.66 -19.79
CA SER A 648 0.26 14.26 -20.01
C SER A 648 0.96 14.05 -21.36
N LYS A 649 1.92 13.13 -21.39
CA LYS A 649 2.70 12.78 -22.57
C LYS A 649 3.17 11.32 -22.52
N TRP A 650 3.02 10.58 -23.61
CA TRP A 650 3.72 9.30 -23.82
C TRP A 650 5.13 9.59 -24.36
N VAL A 651 6.10 8.71 -24.08
CA VAL A 651 7.52 8.97 -24.37
C VAL A 651 8.15 7.83 -25.16
N GLU A 652 9.08 8.16 -26.06
CA GLU A 652 9.83 7.22 -26.89
C GLU A 652 11.12 6.72 -26.23
N ASN A 653 11.67 7.48 -25.29
CA ASN A 653 12.91 7.17 -24.58
C ASN A 653 13.02 7.95 -23.25
N PRO A 654 13.92 7.56 -22.34
CA PRO A 654 14.14 8.29 -21.07
C PRO A 654 14.57 9.76 -21.23
N VAL A 655 15.23 10.12 -22.34
CA VAL A 655 15.63 11.52 -22.63
C VAL A 655 14.39 12.38 -22.87
N GLU A 656 13.43 11.88 -23.64
CA GLU A 656 12.16 12.57 -23.89
C GLU A 656 11.35 12.73 -22.60
N LEU A 657 11.36 11.74 -21.71
CA LEU A 657 10.73 11.87 -20.39
C LEU A 657 11.35 13.03 -19.61
N LEU A 658 12.68 13.07 -19.47
CA LEU A 658 13.37 14.14 -18.77
C LEU A 658 13.03 15.52 -19.37
N ILE A 659 13.05 15.65 -20.71
CA ILE A 659 12.69 16.89 -21.41
C ILE A 659 11.25 17.29 -21.11
N PHE A 660 10.31 16.35 -21.16
CA PHE A 660 8.91 16.60 -20.83
C PHE A 660 8.76 17.15 -19.40
N LEU A 661 9.46 16.58 -18.41
CA LEU A 661 9.41 17.09 -17.04
C LEU A 661 9.94 18.52 -16.94
N LEU A 662 11.11 18.78 -17.53
CA LEU A 662 11.75 20.09 -17.47
C LEU A 662 10.95 21.17 -18.21
N ASP A 663 10.46 20.88 -19.42
CA ASP A 663 9.65 21.81 -20.20
C ASP A 663 8.32 22.12 -19.51
N THR A 664 7.71 21.12 -18.88
CA THR A 664 6.47 21.33 -18.12
C THR A 664 6.70 22.30 -16.96
N LEU A 665 7.80 22.15 -16.22
CA LEU A 665 8.16 23.05 -15.12
C LEU A 665 8.53 24.46 -15.62
N LYS A 666 9.25 24.58 -16.74
CA LYS A 666 9.58 25.88 -17.38
C LYS A 666 8.35 26.68 -17.79
N GLN A 667 7.28 26.00 -18.19
CA GLN A 667 6.05 26.63 -18.66
C GLN A 667 5.08 26.98 -17.53
N MET A 668 5.38 26.61 -16.28
CA MET A 668 4.51 26.93 -15.15
C MET A 668 4.45 28.45 -14.89
N PRO A 669 3.30 28.99 -14.48
CA PRO A 669 3.18 30.39 -14.10
C PRO A 669 4.16 30.79 -12.98
N LEU A 670 4.70 32.01 -13.04
CA LEU A 670 5.69 32.53 -12.08
C LEU A 670 5.25 32.39 -10.61
N LYS A 671 3.97 32.69 -10.33
CA LYS A 671 3.40 32.55 -8.99
C LYS A 671 3.49 31.11 -8.44
N ILE A 672 3.43 30.11 -9.31
CA ILE A 672 3.54 28.70 -8.93
C ILE A 672 5.02 28.31 -8.83
N THR A 673 5.87 28.70 -9.79
CA THR A 673 7.31 28.41 -9.71
C THR A 673 7.96 29.00 -8.47
N ASP A 674 7.54 30.21 -8.06
CA ASP A 674 8.05 30.88 -6.85
C ASP A 674 7.82 30.06 -5.58
N LEU A 675 6.74 29.26 -5.52
CA LEU A 675 6.49 28.36 -4.39
C LEU A 675 7.62 27.34 -4.23
N PHE A 676 8.07 26.73 -5.33
CA PHE A 676 9.15 25.73 -5.32
C PHE A 676 10.54 26.36 -5.16
N LEU A 677 10.69 27.64 -5.47
CA LEU A 677 11.95 28.36 -5.30
C LEU A 677 12.14 28.90 -3.88
N THR A 678 11.06 29.35 -3.24
CA THR A 678 11.09 30.02 -1.93
C THR A 678 10.78 29.08 -0.77
N GLN A 679 9.89 28.11 -0.96
CA GLN A 679 9.54 27.11 0.05
C GLN A 679 10.23 25.80 -0.29
N GLN A 680 11.21 25.39 0.53
CA GLN A 680 11.92 24.13 0.34
C GLN A 680 10.94 22.95 0.43
N LYS A 681 11.09 21.97 -0.48
CA LYS A 681 10.36 20.69 -0.52
C LYS A 681 8.84 20.78 -0.65
N LYS A 682 8.38 21.54 -1.64
CA LYS A 682 7.02 21.41 -2.18
C LYS A 682 6.96 20.31 -3.25
N PHE A 683 5.90 19.52 -3.25
CA PHE A 683 5.66 18.44 -4.20
C PHE A 683 4.65 18.84 -5.29
N LEU A 684 4.80 18.21 -6.46
CA LEU A 684 3.72 18.11 -7.45
C LEU A 684 3.30 16.65 -7.54
N LEU A 685 2.00 16.40 -7.65
CA LEU A 685 1.50 15.05 -7.89
C LEU A 685 1.82 14.64 -9.33
N MET A 686 2.35 13.44 -9.51
CA MET A 686 2.76 12.91 -10.80
C MET A 686 2.40 11.42 -10.90
N HIS A 687 2.15 10.96 -12.11
CA HIS A 687 1.97 9.53 -12.37
C HIS A 687 2.75 9.06 -13.60
N SER A 688 3.23 7.83 -13.54
CA SER A 688 3.61 7.01 -14.68
C SER A 688 2.38 6.21 -15.17
N PRO A 689 2.51 5.43 -16.24
CA PRO A 689 1.45 4.51 -16.67
C PRO A 689 1.01 3.49 -15.62
N THR A 690 1.86 3.18 -14.63
CA THR A 690 1.60 2.13 -13.64
C THR A 690 1.70 2.57 -12.19
N HIS A 691 2.18 3.79 -11.90
CA HIS A 691 2.51 4.22 -10.54
C HIS A 691 2.26 5.72 -10.32
N ALA A 692 1.77 6.10 -9.13
CA ALA A 692 1.60 7.50 -8.73
C ALA A 692 2.60 7.88 -7.63
N PHE A 693 3.22 9.05 -7.76
CA PHE A 693 4.36 9.48 -6.95
C PHE A 693 4.51 11.01 -6.87
N ASN A 694 5.45 11.49 -6.06
CA ASN A 694 5.63 12.91 -5.77
C ASN A 694 6.86 13.48 -6.51
N LEU A 695 6.62 14.37 -7.48
CA LEU A 695 7.65 15.13 -8.18
C LEU A 695 8.26 16.18 -7.23
N GLN A 696 9.59 16.32 -7.27
CA GLN A 696 10.37 17.22 -6.41
C GLN A 696 11.14 18.26 -7.27
N PRO A 697 10.50 19.40 -7.65
CA PRO A 697 11.12 20.39 -8.54
C PRO A 697 12.38 21.07 -7.97
N ASP A 698 12.56 21.05 -6.64
CA ASP A 698 13.61 21.77 -5.94
C ASP A 698 14.95 21.02 -5.86
N GLN A 699 15.00 19.75 -6.28
CA GLN A 699 16.20 18.92 -6.16
C GLN A 699 17.28 19.38 -7.12
N THR A 700 18.48 19.65 -6.61
CA THR A 700 19.65 19.88 -7.47
C THR A 700 20.21 18.52 -7.88
N PRO A 701 20.43 18.28 -9.18
CA PRO A 701 20.52 19.25 -10.29
C PRO A 701 19.28 19.37 -11.18
N PHE A 702 18.20 18.63 -10.87
CA PHE A 702 16.94 18.72 -11.62
C PHE A 702 16.42 20.17 -11.70
N LYS A 703 16.53 20.93 -10.61
CA LYS A 703 16.24 22.36 -10.51
C LYS A 703 16.97 23.20 -11.54
N GLU A 704 18.26 22.93 -11.77
CA GLU A 704 19.09 23.69 -12.71
C GLU A 704 18.58 23.53 -14.15
N GLY A 705 18.03 22.36 -14.48
CA GLY A 705 17.55 22.04 -15.82
C GLY A 705 16.30 22.80 -16.25
N TRP A 706 15.43 23.14 -15.31
CA TRP A 706 14.23 23.94 -15.61
C TRP A 706 14.40 25.42 -15.27
N MET A 707 15.44 25.80 -14.53
CA MET A 707 15.81 27.20 -14.26
C MET A 707 16.74 27.83 -15.30
N THR A 708 17.32 27.02 -16.19
CA THR A 708 18.20 27.51 -17.26
C THR A 708 17.43 28.12 -18.43
N ASP A 709 17.96 29.23 -18.96
CA ASP A 709 17.48 29.87 -20.20
C ASP A 709 17.83 29.07 -21.47
N ALA A 710 18.70 28.06 -21.36
CA ALA A 710 19.07 27.21 -22.49
C ALA A 710 17.88 26.35 -22.97
N PHE A 711 17.88 26.02 -24.27
CA PHE A 711 16.96 25.03 -24.82
C PHE A 711 17.11 23.70 -24.09
N THR A 712 16.01 23.13 -23.61
CA THR A 712 15.99 21.98 -22.71
C THR A 712 16.71 20.77 -23.28
N TYR A 713 16.46 20.41 -24.54
CA TYR A 713 17.18 19.32 -25.20
C TYR A 713 18.70 19.55 -25.23
N THR A 714 19.14 20.76 -25.57
CA THR A 714 20.56 21.13 -25.63
C THR A 714 21.21 21.02 -24.25
N TRP A 715 20.56 21.54 -23.21
CA TRP A 715 21.06 21.43 -21.83
C TRP A 715 21.15 19.96 -21.38
N VAL A 716 20.11 19.15 -21.62
CA VAL A 716 20.13 17.72 -21.28
C VAL A 716 21.25 16.98 -22.01
N ARG A 717 21.46 17.26 -23.29
CA ARG A 717 22.49 16.59 -24.10
C ARG A 717 23.89 17.02 -23.67
N ASP A 718 24.16 18.33 -23.63
CA ASP A 718 25.51 18.88 -23.55
C ASP A 718 26.02 19.01 -22.11
N GLU A 719 25.15 19.38 -21.16
CA GLU A 719 25.54 19.53 -19.74
C GLU A 719 25.40 18.21 -18.98
N TRP A 720 24.51 17.32 -19.43
CA TRP A 720 24.16 16.10 -18.69
C TRP A 720 24.65 14.81 -19.32
N ILE A 721 24.21 14.48 -20.53
CA ILE A 721 24.47 13.18 -21.15
C ILE A 721 25.93 13.06 -21.61
N ILE A 722 26.41 13.98 -22.45
CA ILE A 722 27.76 13.89 -23.06
C ILE A 722 28.87 13.83 -22.00
N PRO A 723 28.92 14.68 -20.96
CA PRO A 723 29.98 14.62 -19.96
C PRO A 723 30.05 13.28 -19.22
N ARG A 724 28.88 12.66 -18.98
CA ARG A 724 28.78 11.36 -18.30
C ARG A 724 29.17 10.21 -19.22
N GLN A 725 28.80 10.28 -20.50
CA GLN A 725 29.27 9.36 -21.52
C GLN A 725 30.79 9.43 -21.68
N ASN A 726 31.36 10.63 -21.70
CA ASN A 726 32.80 10.85 -21.75
C ASN A 726 33.49 10.24 -20.52
N PHE A 727 32.95 10.47 -19.33
CA PHE A 727 33.43 9.84 -18.10
C PHE A 727 33.41 8.31 -18.21
N LEU A 728 32.30 7.71 -18.62
CA LEU A 728 32.19 6.26 -18.80
C LEU A 728 33.16 5.72 -19.85
N SER A 729 33.34 6.44 -20.95
CA SER A 729 34.28 6.06 -22.01
C SER A 729 35.74 6.06 -21.55
N SER A 730 36.06 6.81 -20.49
CA SER A 730 37.38 6.82 -19.86
C SER A 730 37.63 5.61 -18.94
N ILE A 731 36.58 4.86 -18.58
CA ILE A 731 36.71 3.69 -17.70
C ILE A 731 37.10 2.47 -18.55
N TYR A 732 38.29 1.95 -18.26
CA TYR A 732 38.79 0.72 -18.85
C TYR A 732 38.94 -0.37 -17.79
N LEU A 733 38.36 -1.55 -18.04
CA LEU A 733 38.45 -2.69 -17.14
C LEU A 733 39.68 -3.52 -17.53
N GLU A 734 40.68 -3.54 -16.66
CA GLU A 734 41.79 -4.49 -16.75
C GLU A 734 41.32 -5.90 -16.37
N GLU A 735 42.07 -6.93 -16.71
CA GLU A 735 41.77 -8.33 -16.38
C GLU A 735 41.45 -8.52 -14.89
N LYS A 736 42.23 -7.91 -14.00
CA LYS A 736 42.00 -7.95 -12.54
C LYS A 736 40.67 -7.30 -12.11
N HIS A 737 40.26 -6.22 -12.79
CA HIS A 737 38.98 -5.55 -12.54
C HIS A 737 37.82 -6.45 -12.97
N VAL A 738 37.95 -7.08 -14.14
CA VAL A 738 36.97 -8.04 -14.66
C VAL A 738 36.84 -9.23 -13.72
N THR A 739 37.95 -9.83 -13.29
CA THR A 739 37.96 -10.93 -12.32
C THR A 739 37.23 -10.55 -11.04
N TYR A 740 37.55 -9.40 -10.46
CA TYR A 740 36.87 -8.91 -9.26
C TYR A 740 35.35 -8.75 -9.47
N ILE A 741 34.93 -8.15 -10.59
CA ILE A 741 33.50 -7.99 -10.90
C ILE A 741 32.82 -9.35 -11.00
N LEU A 742 33.40 -10.29 -11.75
CA LEU A 742 32.81 -11.62 -11.97
C LEU A 742 32.75 -12.44 -10.68
N GLU A 743 33.77 -12.38 -9.82
CA GLU A 743 33.78 -13.06 -8.52
C GLU A 743 32.70 -12.54 -7.58
N ASN A 744 32.51 -11.21 -7.51
CA ASN A 744 31.47 -10.61 -6.67
C ASN A 744 30.07 -10.87 -7.24
N LEU A 745 29.88 -10.80 -8.56
CA LEU A 745 28.61 -11.21 -9.18
C LEU A 745 28.30 -12.69 -8.94
N ALA A 746 29.32 -13.55 -8.90
CA ALA A 746 29.17 -14.97 -8.60
C ALA A 746 28.64 -15.24 -7.17
N GLU A 747 28.82 -14.31 -6.22
CA GLU A 747 28.24 -14.44 -4.88
C GLU A 747 26.70 -14.38 -4.90
N LYS A 748 26.10 -13.69 -5.89
CA LYS A 748 24.65 -13.70 -6.13
C LYS A 748 24.17 -15.00 -6.77
N VAL A 749 25.09 -15.81 -7.31
CA VAL A 749 24.78 -17.08 -7.97
C VAL A 749 24.83 -18.24 -6.96
N PRO A 750 23.85 -19.15 -6.96
CA PRO A 750 23.84 -20.35 -6.12
C PRO A 750 25.14 -21.16 -6.16
N ASP A 751 25.65 -21.60 -5.00
CA ASP A 751 26.91 -22.38 -4.88
C ASP A 751 26.92 -23.61 -5.81
N ASN A 752 25.78 -24.31 -5.91
CA ASN A 752 25.63 -25.52 -6.71
C ASN A 752 25.69 -25.28 -8.23
N VAL A 753 25.48 -24.04 -8.70
CA VAL A 753 25.58 -23.66 -10.13
C VAL A 753 26.71 -22.67 -10.42
N ARG A 754 27.42 -22.21 -9.39
CA ARG A 754 28.53 -21.24 -9.54
C ARG A 754 29.65 -21.75 -10.44
N HIS A 755 29.95 -23.05 -10.41
CA HIS A 755 30.92 -23.65 -11.32
C HIS A 755 30.48 -23.55 -12.80
N PHE A 756 29.17 -23.71 -13.07
CA PHE A 756 28.62 -23.49 -14.41
C PHE A 756 28.67 -22.02 -14.81
N PHE A 757 28.41 -21.11 -13.88
CA PHE A 757 28.56 -19.67 -14.11
C PHE A 757 29.99 -19.34 -14.55
N PHE A 758 31.00 -19.77 -13.80
CA PHE A 758 32.42 -19.57 -14.17
C PHE A 758 32.80 -20.22 -15.50
N HIS A 759 32.31 -21.43 -15.79
CA HIS A 759 32.53 -22.08 -17.09
C HIS A 759 31.86 -21.33 -18.27
N SER A 760 30.77 -20.61 -18.01
CA SER A 760 30.07 -19.82 -19.03
C SER A 760 30.85 -18.57 -19.45
N ILE A 761 31.65 -18.03 -18.54
CA ILE A 761 32.34 -16.73 -18.65
C ILE A 761 33.86 -16.86 -18.78
N GLN A 762 34.39 -18.06 -19.01
CA GLN A 762 35.83 -18.34 -19.00
C GLN A 762 36.64 -17.51 -20.01
N ASP A 763 36.01 -17.01 -21.07
CA ASP A 763 36.63 -16.15 -22.09
C ASP A 763 36.41 -14.64 -21.86
N LEU A 764 35.68 -14.26 -20.80
CA LEU A 764 35.39 -12.87 -20.48
C LEU A 764 36.50 -12.17 -19.70
N TYR A 765 37.51 -12.90 -19.21
CA TYR A 765 38.66 -12.39 -18.43
C TYR A 765 39.63 -11.49 -19.23
N THR A 766 39.15 -10.86 -20.29
CA THR A 766 39.94 -9.98 -21.13
C THR A 766 39.64 -8.52 -20.81
N SER A 767 40.68 -7.70 -20.88
CA SER A 767 40.53 -6.27 -20.65
C SER A 767 39.61 -5.66 -21.71
N SER A 768 38.67 -4.82 -21.28
CA SER A 768 37.69 -4.22 -22.18
C SER A 768 37.05 -2.97 -21.59
N ARG A 769 36.36 -2.21 -22.44
CA ARG A 769 35.46 -1.15 -21.98
C ARG A 769 34.25 -1.77 -21.28
N VAL A 770 33.65 -1.02 -20.36
CA VAL A 770 32.53 -1.47 -19.52
C VAL A 770 31.33 -1.93 -20.34
N ASP A 771 30.97 -1.19 -21.38
CA ASP A 771 29.87 -1.49 -22.30
C ASP A 771 30.07 -2.81 -23.05
N ILE A 772 31.28 -3.02 -23.58
CA ILE A 772 31.67 -4.26 -24.27
C ILE A 772 31.67 -5.45 -23.31
N PHE A 773 32.24 -5.27 -22.11
CA PHE A 773 32.23 -6.31 -21.08
C PHE A 773 30.80 -6.74 -20.73
N ARG A 774 29.93 -5.77 -20.45
CA ARG A 774 28.53 -5.99 -20.06
C ARG A 774 27.75 -6.68 -21.19
N LEU A 775 27.94 -6.28 -22.44
CA LEU A 775 27.32 -6.93 -23.60
C LEU A 775 27.74 -8.41 -23.72
N LYS A 776 29.04 -8.69 -23.68
CA LYS A 776 29.56 -10.06 -23.77
C LYS A 776 29.09 -10.94 -22.61
N LEU A 777 29.02 -10.39 -21.40
CA LEU A 777 28.49 -11.09 -20.22
C LEU A 777 27.05 -11.55 -20.45
N LEU A 778 26.19 -10.67 -20.95
CA LEU A 778 24.79 -11.01 -21.24
C LEU A 778 24.65 -12.02 -22.38
N GLU A 779 25.42 -11.90 -23.46
CA GLU A 779 25.44 -12.88 -24.56
C GLU A 779 25.82 -14.29 -24.06
N ARG A 780 26.83 -14.38 -23.19
CA ARG A 780 27.27 -15.65 -22.60
C ARG A 780 26.22 -16.26 -21.68
N MET A 781 25.50 -15.43 -20.94
CA MET A 781 24.37 -15.87 -20.10
C MET A 781 23.18 -16.38 -20.93
N GLN A 782 23.02 -15.94 -22.18
CA GLN A 782 21.95 -16.40 -23.08
C GLN A 782 22.31 -17.69 -23.86
N PHE A 783 23.54 -17.81 -24.36
CA PHE A 783 23.89 -18.79 -25.40
C PHE A 783 24.12 -20.23 -24.90
N LYS A 784 24.60 -20.45 -23.66
CA LYS A 784 25.09 -21.77 -23.22
C LYS A 784 24.13 -22.63 -22.38
N TYR A 785 23.11 -22.06 -21.72
CA TYR A 785 22.28 -22.81 -20.74
C TYR A 785 20.77 -22.50 -20.78
N GLY A 786 20.30 -21.87 -21.87
CA GLY A 786 18.93 -21.35 -21.95
C GLY A 786 18.64 -20.26 -20.90
N ASN A 787 17.37 -19.90 -20.71
CA ASN A 787 16.98 -18.83 -19.76
C ASN A 787 17.35 -19.10 -18.29
N THR A 788 17.92 -20.25 -17.93
CA THR A 788 18.19 -20.70 -16.55
C THR A 788 19.11 -19.77 -15.74
N LEU A 789 20.20 -19.26 -16.33
CA LEU A 789 21.11 -18.33 -15.63
C LEU A 789 20.55 -16.91 -15.53
N ARG A 790 19.67 -16.51 -16.46
CA ARG A 790 19.01 -15.19 -16.48
C ARG A 790 18.00 -15.02 -15.34
N TYR A 791 17.47 -16.13 -14.82
CA TYR A 791 16.65 -16.14 -13.61
C TYR A 791 17.48 -15.97 -12.32
N LEU A 792 18.80 -16.17 -12.37
CA LEU A 792 19.68 -16.13 -11.20
C LEU A 792 20.45 -14.82 -11.07
N LEU A 793 20.75 -14.15 -12.20
CA LEU A 793 21.37 -12.84 -12.24
C LEU A 793 20.70 -12.02 -13.36
N SER A 794 20.03 -10.93 -12.99
CA SER A 794 19.30 -10.10 -13.96
C SER A 794 20.19 -9.05 -14.63
N GLU A 795 19.74 -8.47 -15.75
CA GLU A 795 20.40 -7.29 -16.35
C GLU A 795 20.49 -6.14 -15.35
N GLN A 796 19.45 -5.96 -14.53
CA GLN A 796 19.40 -4.92 -13.50
C GLN A 796 20.45 -5.14 -12.41
N ASP A 797 20.67 -6.39 -12.00
CA ASP A 797 21.69 -6.74 -11.01
C ASP A 797 23.10 -6.40 -11.46
N ILE A 798 23.39 -6.62 -12.75
CA ILE A 798 24.69 -6.32 -13.36
C ILE A 798 24.87 -4.81 -13.43
N ASP A 799 23.91 -4.09 -14.01
CA ASP A 799 24.01 -2.65 -14.20
C ASP A 799 24.07 -1.90 -12.84
N SER A 800 23.28 -2.36 -11.86
CA SER A 800 23.35 -1.88 -10.47
C SER A 800 24.73 -2.10 -9.84
N PHE A 801 25.28 -3.31 -9.96
CA PHE A 801 26.60 -3.62 -9.42
C PHE A 801 27.70 -2.77 -10.08
N LEU A 802 27.64 -2.57 -11.40
CA LEU A 802 28.57 -1.71 -12.12
C LEU A 802 28.46 -0.25 -11.66
N TYR A 803 27.24 0.25 -11.41
CA TYR A 803 27.00 1.60 -10.89
C TYR A 803 27.61 1.81 -9.50
N GLU A 804 27.49 0.82 -8.62
CA GLU A 804 28.04 0.89 -7.26
C GLU A 804 29.58 0.70 -7.22
N CYS A 805 30.12 -0.11 -8.12
CA CYS A 805 31.54 -0.49 -8.08
C CYS A 805 32.46 0.45 -8.84
N LEU A 806 31.99 1.13 -9.89
CA LEU A 806 32.86 1.90 -10.77
C LEU A 806 32.94 3.38 -10.38
N PRO A 807 34.08 4.05 -10.67
CA PRO A 807 35.34 3.50 -11.19
C PRO A 807 36.18 2.84 -10.09
N PHE A 808 37.16 2.00 -10.48
CA PHE A 808 38.15 1.46 -9.54
C PHE A 808 39.24 2.49 -9.21
N THR A 809 39.59 2.59 -7.94
CA THR A 809 40.64 3.46 -7.43
C THR A 809 41.92 2.66 -7.19
N PRO A 810 43.04 2.97 -7.87
CA PRO A 810 44.32 2.33 -7.62
C PRO A 810 44.79 2.50 -6.18
N LYS A 811 45.37 1.45 -5.60
CA LYS A 811 45.84 1.39 -4.21
C LYS A 811 46.85 2.49 -3.87
N ASN A 812 47.73 2.85 -4.80
CA ASN A 812 48.70 3.94 -4.64
C ASN A 812 48.04 5.34 -4.56
N ASN A 813 46.85 5.51 -5.12
CA ASN A 813 46.09 6.77 -5.08
C ASN A 813 45.13 6.85 -3.90
N LEU A 814 44.97 5.76 -3.12
CA LEU A 814 43.96 5.67 -2.08
C LEU A 814 44.23 6.64 -0.92
N LYS A 815 45.48 6.76 -0.46
CA LYS A 815 45.83 7.73 0.61
C LYS A 815 45.46 9.15 0.20
N ILE A 816 45.87 9.56 -0.99
CA ILE A 816 45.59 10.91 -1.52
C ILE A 816 44.07 11.12 -1.61
N THR A 817 43.36 10.16 -2.20
CA THR A 817 41.90 10.20 -2.34
C THR A 817 41.18 10.38 -1.01
N ILE A 818 41.49 9.53 -0.01
CA ILE A 818 40.87 9.60 1.32
C ILE A 818 41.20 10.96 1.98
N THR A 819 42.46 11.38 1.89
CA THR A 819 42.94 12.60 2.53
C THR A 819 42.29 13.85 1.93
N GLU A 820 42.24 13.96 0.61
CA GLU A 820 41.58 15.07 -0.09
C GLU A 820 40.08 15.11 0.19
N CYS A 821 39.45 13.94 0.26
CA CYS A 821 38.04 13.84 0.63
C CYS A 821 37.84 14.38 2.06
N ILE A 822 38.58 13.87 3.05
CA ILE A 822 38.49 14.32 4.45
C ILE A 822 38.77 15.82 4.60
N ARG A 823 39.77 16.36 3.90
CA ARG A 823 40.08 17.81 3.91
C ARG A 823 38.93 18.67 3.38
N SER A 824 38.09 18.14 2.50
CA SER A 824 36.91 18.84 1.97
C SER A 824 35.69 18.79 2.90
N LEU A 825 35.71 17.96 3.94
CA LEU A 825 34.58 17.81 4.85
C LEU A 825 34.58 18.91 5.92
N PRO A 826 33.44 19.55 6.18
CA PRO A 826 33.32 20.55 7.23
C PRO A 826 33.37 19.90 8.62
N GLY A 827 33.82 20.65 9.63
CA GLY A 827 33.75 20.21 11.03
C GLY A 827 34.79 19.16 11.47
N ILE A 828 35.73 18.77 10.61
CA ILE A 828 36.80 17.80 10.95
C ILE A 828 38.03 18.51 11.53
N ASN A 829 38.54 18.01 12.66
CA ASN A 829 39.79 18.46 13.25
C ASN A 829 41.00 17.86 12.50
N LEU A 830 41.68 18.68 11.70
CA LEU A 830 42.80 18.23 10.87
C LEU A 830 44.09 17.93 11.66
N LYS A 831 44.16 18.21 12.97
CA LYS A 831 45.36 17.93 13.79
C LYS A 831 45.71 16.44 13.84
N GLN A 832 44.71 15.56 13.73
CA GLN A 832 44.89 14.10 13.72
C GLN A 832 45.01 13.51 12.30
N LEU A 833 44.99 14.36 11.26
CA LEU A 833 45.06 13.89 9.88
C LEU A 833 46.39 13.21 9.57
N ALA A 834 47.51 13.71 10.09
CA ALA A 834 48.82 13.09 9.90
C ALA A 834 48.89 11.66 10.50
N THR A 835 48.30 11.48 11.69
CA THR A 835 48.16 10.16 12.31
C THR A 835 47.29 9.23 11.45
N LEU A 836 46.18 9.73 10.93
CA LEU A 836 45.31 8.96 10.04
C LEU A 836 46.00 8.59 8.72
N GLU A 837 46.75 9.51 8.11
CA GLU A 837 47.56 9.27 6.92
C GLU A 837 48.57 8.14 7.16
N SER A 838 49.22 8.13 8.34
CA SER A 838 50.12 7.04 8.76
C SER A 838 49.38 5.70 8.93
N ILE A 839 48.18 5.70 9.52
CA ILE A 839 47.35 4.50 9.66
C ILE A 839 46.93 3.95 8.29
N ILE A 840 46.53 4.83 7.37
CA ILE A 840 46.14 4.45 6.01
C ILE A 840 47.32 3.76 5.31
N GLU A 841 48.51 4.38 5.34
CA GLU A 841 49.72 3.85 4.70
C GLU A 841 50.21 2.54 5.32
N ASN A 842 50.27 2.47 6.66
CA ASN A 842 50.97 1.40 7.37
C ASN A 842 50.06 0.24 7.82
N LYS A 843 48.75 0.47 7.95
CA LYS A 843 47.80 -0.56 8.42
C LYS A 843 46.74 -0.93 7.38
N ILE A 844 46.16 0.06 6.70
CA ILE A 844 44.98 -0.18 5.84
C ILE A 844 45.39 -0.67 4.47
N ILE A 845 46.27 0.08 3.79
CA ILE A 845 46.76 -0.26 2.46
C ILE A 845 47.37 -1.68 2.45
N PRO A 846 48.24 -2.09 3.40
CA PRO A 846 48.81 -3.44 3.39
C PRO A 846 47.78 -4.57 3.52
N LEU A 847 46.63 -4.32 4.18
CA LEU A 847 45.56 -5.32 4.37
C LEU A 847 44.62 -5.45 3.16
N LEU A 848 44.70 -4.56 2.17
CA LEU A 848 43.92 -4.67 0.94
C LEU A 848 44.41 -5.84 0.09
N LYS A 849 43.50 -6.75 -0.25
CA LYS A 849 43.76 -7.94 -1.07
C LYS A 849 44.13 -7.59 -2.50
N ASN A 850 43.48 -6.58 -3.06
CA ASN A 850 43.68 -6.12 -4.42
C ASN A 850 44.56 -4.86 -4.46
N ASP A 851 45.17 -4.60 -5.62
CA ASP A 851 45.90 -3.37 -5.92
C ASP A 851 44.99 -2.20 -6.32
N PHE A 852 43.67 -2.35 -6.13
CA PHE A 852 42.64 -1.35 -6.31
C PHE A 852 41.51 -1.54 -5.29
N VAL A 853 40.63 -0.55 -5.18
CA VAL A 853 39.36 -0.61 -4.45
C VAL A 853 38.21 -0.13 -5.34
N SER A 854 37.02 -0.69 -5.18
CA SER A 854 35.81 -0.21 -5.87
C SER A 854 35.34 1.15 -5.33
N ALA A 855 34.47 1.84 -6.07
CA ALA A 855 33.87 3.10 -5.61
C ALA A 855 33.10 2.93 -4.29
N ASN A 856 32.29 1.87 -4.15
CA ASN A 856 31.62 1.54 -2.89
C ASN A 856 32.61 1.25 -1.75
N GLN A 857 33.67 0.48 -1.99
CA GLN A 857 34.71 0.24 -0.98
C GLN A 857 35.42 1.55 -0.59
N CYS A 858 35.72 2.41 -1.56
CA CYS A 858 36.32 3.73 -1.32
C CYS A 858 35.40 4.61 -0.45
N GLN A 859 34.10 4.65 -0.73
CA GLN A 859 33.11 5.35 0.08
C GLN A 859 33.14 4.84 1.53
N ILE A 860 33.04 3.52 1.74
CA ILE A 860 33.02 2.90 3.08
C ILE A 860 34.32 3.17 3.85
N LEU A 861 35.47 3.13 3.16
CA LEU A 861 36.76 3.48 3.77
C LEU A 861 36.79 4.93 4.21
N VAL A 862 36.40 5.88 3.35
CA VAL A 862 36.37 7.30 3.72
C VAL A 862 35.39 7.56 4.85
N GLU A 863 34.21 6.93 4.85
CA GLU A 863 33.23 7.04 5.93
C GLU A 863 33.80 6.54 7.25
N GLY A 864 34.41 5.36 7.29
CA GLY A 864 35.06 4.83 8.49
C GLY A 864 36.20 5.72 8.99
N MET A 865 37.01 6.27 8.09
CA MET A 865 38.12 7.17 8.44
C MET A 865 37.64 8.52 8.95
N ALA A 866 36.65 9.13 8.28
CA ALA A 866 36.04 10.37 8.74
C ALA A 866 35.37 10.16 10.10
N PHE A 867 34.68 9.04 10.31
CA PHE A 867 34.06 8.70 11.59
C PHE A 867 35.10 8.48 12.70
N ALA A 868 36.26 7.88 12.41
CA ALA A 868 37.34 7.74 13.39
C ALA A 868 37.87 9.08 13.92
N LEU A 869 37.82 10.13 13.09
CA LEU A 869 38.17 11.50 13.48
C LEU A 869 37.03 12.23 14.19
N ILE A 870 35.80 12.09 13.70
CA ILE A 870 34.62 12.81 14.21
C ILE A 870 34.14 12.20 15.54
N GLN A 871 34.12 10.87 15.62
CA GLN A 871 33.64 10.05 16.73
C GLN A 871 32.26 10.47 17.26
N ASN A 872 31.39 10.99 16.40
CA ASN A 872 30.04 11.41 16.74
C ASN A 872 29.04 10.74 15.80
N VAL A 873 28.02 10.14 16.39
CA VAL A 873 26.96 9.36 15.71
C VAL A 873 26.03 10.27 14.91
N CYS A 874 25.88 11.52 15.35
CA CYS A 874 25.01 12.50 14.70
C CYS A 874 25.77 13.80 14.39
N SER A 875 25.31 14.53 13.38
CA SER A 875 25.89 15.80 12.97
C SER A 875 24.86 16.72 12.31
N ASN A 876 25.19 18.00 12.23
CA ASN A 876 24.51 18.98 11.39
C ASN A 876 24.94 18.89 9.91
N TYR A 877 25.97 18.10 9.59
CA TYR A 877 26.42 17.85 8.22
C TYR A 877 26.03 16.45 7.72
N ASN A 878 25.55 16.38 6.48
CA ASN A 878 25.30 15.09 5.81
C ASN A 878 26.61 14.51 5.26
N TYR A 879 27.45 13.94 6.13
CA TYR A 879 28.75 13.39 5.74
C TYR A 879 28.66 12.35 4.62
N PRO A 880 27.74 11.37 4.62
CA PRO A 880 27.62 10.42 3.51
C PRO A 880 27.44 11.11 2.15
N LEU A 881 26.56 12.11 2.06
CA LEU A 881 26.34 12.89 0.84
C LEU A 881 27.56 13.74 0.47
N LEU A 882 28.19 14.40 1.44
CA LEU A 882 29.38 15.24 1.21
C LEU A 882 30.57 14.40 0.73
N ILE A 883 30.76 13.21 1.30
CA ILE A 883 31.77 12.24 0.86
C ILE A 883 31.49 11.80 -0.57
N ALA A 884 30.24 11.43 -0.89
CA ALA A 884 29.86 11.02 -2.25
C ALA A 884 30.13 12.15 -3.27
N LYS A 885 29.77 13.40 -2.94
CA LYS A 885 30.07 14.57 -3.78
C LYS A 885 31.57 14.81 -3.96
N SER A 886 32.36 14.63 -2.90
CA SER A 886 33.81 14.80 -2.98
C SER A 886 34.47 13.69 -3.81
N LEU A 887 34.04 12.44 -3.66
CA LEU A 887 34.53 11.33 -4.50
C LEU A 887 34.15 11.50 -5.97
N ARG A 888 32.94 12.03 -6.27
CA ARG A 888 32.55 12.39 -7.65
C ARG A 888 33.45 13.46 -8.25
N ARG A 889 33.75 14.53 -7.49
CA ARG A 889 34.68 15.59 -7.91
C ARG A 889 36.08 15.05 -8.20
N LEU A 890 36.53 14.06 -7.43
CA LEU A 890 37.80 13.36 -7.62
C LEU A 890 37.76 12.27 -8.71
N GLN A 891 36.62 12.06 -9.38
CA GLN A 891 36.42 11.00 -10.37
C GLN A 891 36.70 9.60 -9.78
N ARG A 892 36.20 9.36 -8.56
CA ARG A 892 36.33 8.11 -7.79
C ARG A 892 34.98 7.46 -7.47
N ALA A 893 33.90 8.03 -8.00
CA ALA A 893 32.54 7.49 -7.94
C ALA A 893 31.80 7.84 -9.24
N MET A 894 30.73 7.09 -9.53
CA MET A 894 29.84 7.39 -10.66
C MET A 894 29.30 8.83 -10.60
N PRO A 895 29.15 9.51 -11.76
CA PRO A 895 28.63 10.87 -11.81
C PRO A 895 27.27 11.03 -11.11
N GLU A 896 27.01 12.21 -10.58
CA GLU A 896 25.76 12.49 -9.86
C GLU A 896 24.54 12.24 -10.76
N PRO A 897 23.51 11.52 -10.27
CA PRO A 897 22.27 11.29 -11.00
C PRO A 897 21.32 12.49 -10.88
N ILE A 898 20.36 12.63 -11.80
CA ILE A 898 19.29 13.64 -11.70
C ILE A 898 18.14 13.04 -10.88
N ILE A 899 18.16 13.22 -9.57
CA ILE A 899 17.02 12.87 -8.71
C ILE A 899 15.89 13.89 -8.95
N PHE A 900 14.71 13.41 -9.32
CA PHE A 900 13.58 14.29 -9.66
C PHE A 900 12.31 14.01 -8.85
N ALA A 901 12.17 12.83 -8.23
CA ALA A 901 10.94 12.46 -7.53
C ALA A 901 11.17 11.52 -6.34
N ASP A 902 10.28 11.61 -5.34
CA ASP A 902 10.11 10.61 -4.30
C ASP A 902 9.24 9.48 -4.86
N THR A 903 9.72 8.24 -4.82
CA THR A 903 8.97 7.08 -5.34
C THR A 903 7.81 6.67 -4.44
N ASN A 904 7.67 7.28 -3.26
CA ASN A 904 6.83 6.81 -2.15
C ASN A 904 7.25 5.46 -1.56
N TRP A 905 8.20 4.74 -2.17
CA TRP A 905 8.75 3.50 -1.65
C TRP A 905 9.81 3.77 -0.57
N PRO A 906 9.99 2.84 0.38
CA PRO A 906 11.07 2.96 1.35
C PRO A 906 12.43 3.07 0.65
N ASN A 907 13.27 4.01 1.11
CA ASN A 907 14.70 4.09 0.79
C ASN A 907 15.09 4.42 -0.67
N PHE A 908 14.13 4.71 -1.55
CA PHE A 908 14.40 5.03 -2.97
C PHE A 908 13.81 6.36 -3.41
N GLN A 909 14.44 6.95 -4.41
CA GLN A 909 14.00 8.11 -5.18
C GLN A 909 14.13 7.79 -6.68
N PHE A 910 13.30 8.40 -7.53
CA PHE A 910 13.46 8.28 -8.97
C PHE A 910 14.55 9.23 -9.46
N ALA A 911 15.41 8.71 -10.33
CA ALA A 911 16.48 9.48 -10.92
C ALA A 911 16.79 9.07 -12.36
N PHE A 912 17.35 10.00 -13.12
CA PHE A 912 17.98 9.69 -14.41
C PHE A 912 19.48 9.44 -14.22
N VAL A 913 19.95 8.32 -14.78
CA VAL A 913 21.34 7.87 -14.71
C VAL A 913 21.81 7.55 -16.12
N VAL A 914 23.03 7.95 -16.49
CA VAL A 914 23.69 7.38 -17.66
C VAL A 914 24.21 6.02 -17.26
N ASN A 915 23.52 4.97 -17.71
CA ASN A 915 23.75 3.59 -17.28
C ASN A 915 25.19 3.17 -17.63
N PRO A 916 26.01 2.73 -16.67
CA PRO A 916 27.41 2.35 -16.92
C PRO A 916 27.55 1.17 -17.87
N GLY A 917 26.58 0.27 -17.92
CA GLY A 917 26.57 -0.90 -18.79
C GLY A 917 26.20 -0.59 -20.24
N THR A 918 25.40 0.45 -20.50
CA THR A 918 24.90 0.77 -21.85
C THR A 918 25.41 2.10 -22.42
N GLY A 919 25.89 3.00 -21.56
CA GLY A 919 26.26 4.37 -21.94
C GLY A 919 25.06 5.26 -22.30
N LEU A 920 23.82 4.80 -22.09
CA LEU A 920 22.60 5.53 -22.41
C LEU A 920 21.94 6.10 -21.16
N LEU A 921 21.22 7.22 -21.31
CA LEU A 921 20.37 7.74 -20.25
C LEU A 921 19.21 6.78 -19.99
N ASP A 922 18.96 6.48 -18.72
CA ASP A 922 17.96 5.50 -18.29
C ASP A 922 17.27 5.97 -17.00
N LEU A 923 16.07 5.44 -16.72
CA LEU A 923 15.31 5.72 -15.50
C LEU A 923 15.68 4.72 -14.40
N TRP A 924 16.03 5.22 -13.23
CA TRP A 924 16.53 4.43 -12.11
C TRP A 924 15.78 4.74 -10.82
N ARG A 925 15.76 3.76 -9.91
CA ARG A 925 15.52 3.98 -8.48
C ARG A 925 16.87 4.04 -7.77
N VAL A 926 17.14 5.11 -7.04
CA VAL A 926 18.43 5.33 -6.35
C VAL A 926 18.22 5.66 -4.88
N ASN A 927 19.22 5.41 -4.04
CA ASN A 927 19.22 5.91 -2.66
C ASN A 927 19.33 7.46 -2.65
N SER A 928 19.05 8.07 -1.49
CA SER A 928 18.97 9.53 -1.38
C SER A 928 20.29 10.30 -1.58
N ILE A 929 21.42 9.57 -1.62
CA ILE A 929 22.73 10.15 -1.93
C ILE A 929 23.21 9.80 -3.35
N GLY A 930 22.46 8.98 -4.09
CA GLY A 930 22.75 8.58 -5.46
C GLY A 930 23.99 7.71 -5.65
N THR A 931 24.39 6.92 -4.65
CA THR A 931 25.55 6.00 -4.74
C THR A 931 25.16 4.55 -5.01
N LYS A 932 23.89 4.21 -4.77
CA LYS A 932 23.31 2.88 -4.99
C LYS A 932 21.99 3.00 -5.73
N GLY A 933 21.66 2.03 -6.56
CA GLY A 933 20.41 2.06 -7.32
C GLY A 933 20.28 0.94 -8.35
N PHE A 934 19.08 0.86 -8.94
CA PHE A 934 18.71 -0.15 -9.93
C PHE A 934 18.01 0.52 -11.12
N PRO A 935 18.30 0.11 -12.36
CA PRO A 935 17.53 0.56 -13.52
C PRO A 935 16.09 0.02 -13.45
N MET A 936 15.12 0.85 -13.83
CA MET A 936 13.70 0.49 -13.89
C MET A 936 13.38 -0.33 -15.15
N ALA A 937 14.09 -1.44 -15.37
CA ALA A 937 13.94 -2.22 -16.61
C ALA A 937 12.57 -2.89 -16.75
N GLU A 938 11.84 -3.08 -15.64
CA GLU A 938 10.43 -3.51 -15.63
C GLU A 938 9.51 -2.50 -16.32
N TRP A 939 9.91 -1.22 -16.38
CA TRP A 939 9.13 -0.14 -16.99
C TRP A 939 9.58 0.15 -18.43
N ARG A 940 10.42 -0.70 -19.02
CA ARG A 940 11.00 -0.47 -20.36
C ARG A 940 9.92 -0.25 -21.42
N GLU A 941 8.79 -0.95 -21.36
CA GLU A 941 7.69 -0.80 -22.33
C GLU A 941 7.00 0.59 -22.28
N TRP A 942 7.07 1.27 -21.14
CA TRP A 942 6.53 2.62 -20.90
C TRP A 942 7.51 3.74 -21.22
N LEU A 943 8.76 3.36 -21.51
CA LEU A 943 9.90 4.25 -21.71
C LEU A 943 10.52 4.10 -23.09
N ASN A 944 10.06 3.18 -23.94
CA ASN A 944 10.66 2.90 -25.25
C ASN A 944 9.71 3.14 -26.44
N GLY A 945 8.59 3.82 -26.23
CA GLY A 945 7.58 4.10 -27.25
C GLY A 945 6.72 2.90 -27.68
N SER A 946 6.87 1.73 -27.06
CA SER A 946 6.04 0.54 -27.37
C SER A 946 4.59 0.72 -26.96
N ARG A 947 4.33 1.50 -25.91
CA ARG A 947 2.99 1.80 -25.38
C ARG A 947 2.67 3.28 -25.57
N LYS A 948 1.75 3.56 -26.50
CA LYS A 948 1.25 4.92 -26.83
C LYS A 948 -0.13 5.21 -26.25
N ASP A 949 -0.75 4.20 -25.65
CA ASP A 949 -2.11 4.21 -25.12
C ASP A 949 -2.20 4.79 -23.70
N ILE A 950 -1.12 4.79 -22.93
CA ILE A 950 -1.09 5.29 -21.54
C ILE A 950 0.07 6.27 -21.36
N PRO A 951 -0.20 7.56 -21.04
CA PRO A 951 0.83 8.57 -20.90
C PRO A 951 1.35 8.69 -19.45
N TRP A 952 2.51 9.34 -19.31
CA TRP A 952 2.94 9.96 -18.06
C TRP A 952 2.16 11.27 -17.85
N GLY A 953 1.96 11.71 -16.61
CA GLY A 953 1.28 12.99 -16.37
C GLY A 953 1.64 13.69 -15.08
N ILE A 954 1.57 15.02 -15.11
CA ILE A 954 1.90 15.93 -14.01
C ILE A 954 0.67 16.80 -13.70
N TYR A 955 0.33 16.89 -12.42
CA TYR A 955 -0.76 17.73 -11.92
C TYR A 955 -0.24 19.14 -11.65
N THR A 956 -0.28 20.00 -12.66
CA THR A 956 0.50 21.25 -12.68
C THR A 956 -0.06 22.39 -11.85
N ASN A 957 -1.26 22.26 -11.30
CA ASN A 957 -1.91 23.31 -10.51
C ASN A 957 -2.05 22.91 -9.03
N PRO A 958 -1.04 23.17 -8.17
CA PRO A 958 -1.05 22.73 -6.77
C PRO A 958 -2.18 23.33 -5.91
N PHE A 959 -2.74 24.47 -6.31
CA PHE A 959 -3.89 25.07 -5.63
C PHE A 959 -5.16 24.20 -5.75
N GLU A 960 -5.19 23.25 -6.68
CA GLU A 960 -6.32 22.35 -6.87
C GLU A 960 -6.38 21.21 -5.84
N TYR A 961 -5.25 20.93 -5.20
CA TYR A 961 -5.09 19.89 -4.19
C TYR A 961 -4.42 20.46 -2.94
N THR A 962 -4.80 21.69 -2.57
CA THR A 962 -4.41 22.34 -1.32
C THR A 962 -5.64 22.97 -0.67
N PHE A 963 -5.81 22.79 0.65
CA PHE A 963 -6.81 23.53 1.41
C PHE A 963 -6.29 24.95 1.69
N ASN A 964 -7.10 25.95 1.36
CA ASN A 964 -6.78 27.37 1.58
C ASN A 964 -6.90 27.78 3.05
#